data_AF-A0A914IDY4-F1
#
_entry.id   AF-A0A914IDY4-F1
#
_cell.length_a   1.000
_cell.length_b   1.000
_cell.length_c   1.000
_cell.angle_alpha   90.00
_cell.angle_beta   90.00
_cell.angle_gamma   90.00
#
_symmetry.space_group_name_H-M   'P 1'
#
loop_
_entity.id
_entity.type
_entity.pdbx_description
1 polymer ?
#
loop_
_entity_poly.entity_id
_entity_poly.type
_entity_poly.pdbx_seq_one_letter_code
_entity_poly.pdbx_strand_id
1 'polypeptide(L)'
;MKQSVTTTKHQFGVNEIRASIFASIDPKQIMKNLEKITARPHQAGTEANRDVANMIADIWKENGLEGKHVHFIPYEVLLSYPNFQSPNHVSVLDADGKTLFRTSGVSADLVGDDNSVPTGIQWLAYSANGTVDGKLVNCHYGSVDDFVRLEEEFGINLKGKIAIMRYGRVYRGDMVRRAAERGALGAIIYSDPAEVAKDGTEPSHVFPATDWLPPSGVQRGSLLEANGDPLSPLLPSRKDFHKEKTIAQAQNERLVPSIPAVPIGYGDAVHLLSRLGGAPVPEEWRGALNISYRIGPEFRKGQGQMVKLEVKSTLEIRTIQNVIGYIWGSEYPDEWVMLGNHFDAWVFGAVDPNSGTSILAEVARAFMTTIRATGWKPKRTLVFCAWDAEEYGLTGSVEFTEEFANVLSERAVVYLNLDLISSNQTLYVSAVPTLHKAVVDSAKLVPDPIDAKRTMFDTWKAHFPPKESRDMPQMDIPGSESDHWNFMNFLGIPVADFTYRSVDRVGYPLYHSRYELPLVNEHLFDPNHFAVHRAMGQFWAELARSFADSALLPFSPEIFAHKLMHEYLEDLQQSIFNLYNEFPAETEPAKRQLNSLVASVLEFIEQANKAKTVPHDGAKTAEWLNRRLRKLDRCFVNAAMGMAREHPGSQHVLYSLAMEDMYQATVMGSDAGLVPVEVAINGIIALICFVGIAMNASLVHVTVKTKSLHSQCNVLIALFAFSASFLLIGFSVKFFIFLFGINYVSLRSCLSIQLVPIIGSAFTVMLQICIGLDRLCGVTFPFWPVMCRLGNPARHPENNYYFNTINLCMYCGEFLCYVLIWVVIWCQKTQISENGKRLMISLSVIMAIGLFCYVGNVLFIVFVAPSLGANANEYVASPICCAVFVLAYTSSAPVLYMCSTEYRRAFRNTFWHQEHHQTTPVVDLRNQNNTNNRVLISSTH
;
A
#
# COMPACT_ATOMS: atom_id res chain seq x y z
N MET A 1 65.41 28.49 -36.26
CA MET A 1 64.01 28.91 -36.00
C MET A 1 63.13 27.68 -36.12
N LYS A 2 62.70 27.08 -35.00
CA LYS A 2 61.64 26.06 -34.99
C LYS A 2 60.33 26.80 -34.74
N GLN A 3 59.47 26.89 -35.74
CA GLN A 3 58.12 27.44 -35.59
C GLN A 3 57.34 26.53 -34.63
N SER A 4 56.94 27.06 -33.48
CA SER A 4 55.93 26.44 -32.63
C SER A 4 54.58 26.63 -33.33
N VAL A 5 54.06 25.56 -33.92
CA VAL A 5 52.66 25.51 -34.33
C VAL A 5 51.83 25.35 -33.06
N THR A 6 51.39 26.48 -32.50
CA THR A 6 50.31 26.53 -31.53
C THR A 6 49.01 26.22 -32.26
N THR A 7 48.64 24.94 -32.38
CA THR A 7 47.26 24.54 -32.69
C THR A 7 46.39 24.93 -31.50
N THR A 8 45.72 26.08 -31.59
CA THR A 8 44.57 26.40 -30.76
C THR A 8 43.50 25.33 -30.99
N LYS A 9 43.29 24.44 -30.01
CA LYS A 9 42.14 23.53 -30.03
C LYS A 9 40.87 24.38 -30.08
N HIS A 10 40.10 24.25 -31.15
CA HIS A 10 38.77 24.84 -31.25
C HIS A 10 37.92 24.32 -30.09
N GLN A 11 37.35 25.22 -29.29
CA GLN A 11 36.51 24.88 -28.15
C GLN A 11 35.06 24.85 -28.64
N PHE A 12 34.50 23.65 -28.78
CA PHE A 12 33.14 23.44 -29.27
C PHE A 12 32.10 24.05 -28.32
N GLY A 13 31.14 24.78 -28.88
CA GLY A 13 30.01 25.34 -28.16
C GLY A 13 28.89 24.33 -27.89
N VAL A 14 27.98 24.66 -26.97
CA VAL A 14 26.85 23.78 -26.58
C VAL A 14 26.02 23.32 -27.79
N ASN A 15 25.76 24.21 -28.75
CA ASN A 15 24.99 23.88 -29.95
C ASN A 15 25.74 22.90 -30.87
N GLU A 16 27.06 22.97 -30.94
CA GLU A 16 27.88 22.06 -31.75
C GLU A 16 27.96 20.68 -31.10
N ILE A 17 28.08 20.62 -29.76
CA ILE A 17 28.01 19.37 -29.01
C ILE A 17 26.65 18.69 -29.20
N ARG A 18 25.55 19.45 -29.06
CA ARG A 18 24.19 18.93 -29.33
C ARG A 18 24.08 18.40 -30.76
N ALA A 19 24.51 19.17 -31.76
CA ALA A 19 24.46 18.75 -33.16
C ALA A 19 25.27 17.47 -33.39
N SER A 20 26.45 17.34 -32.76
CA SER A 20 27.26 16.12 -32.81
C SER A 20 26.54 14.92 -32.19
N ILE A 21 25.89 15.09 -31.03
CA ILE A 21 25.11 14.02 -30.38
C ILE A 21 23.96 13.61 -31.29
N PHE A 22 23.19 14.56 -31.82
CA PHE A 22 22.04 14.29 -32.68
C PHE A 22 22.42 13.59 -33.99
N ALA A 23 23.56 13.97 -34.57
CA ALA A 23 24.10 13.32 -35.75
C ALA A 23 24.66 11.93 -35.45
N SER A 24 25.10 11.68 -34.22
CA SER A 24 25.66 10.40 -33.81
C SER A 24 24.60 9.34 -33.50
N ILE A 25 23.33 9.70 -33.28
CA ILE A 25 22.23 8.76 -33.09
C ILE A 25 21.77 8.23 -34.45
N ASP A 26 22.07 6.97 -34.71
CA ASP A 26 21.85 6.24 -35.95
C ASP A 26 20.68 5.25 -35.82
N PRO A 27 19.56 5.47 -36.54
CA PRO A 27 18.40 4.57 -36.50
C PRO A 27 18.73 3.13 -36.92
N LYS A 28 19.73 2.92 -37.79
CA LYS A 28 20.14 1.57 -38.20
C LYS A 28 20.78 0.79 -37.05
N GLN A 29 21.49 1.49 -36.17
CA GLN A 29 22.09 0.87 -35.00
C GLN A 29 21.04 0.56 -33.93
N ILE A 30 20.02 1.42 -33.78
CA ILE A 30 18.86 1.13 -32.92
C ILE A 30 18.15 -0.15 -33.41
N MET A 31 17.81 -0.21 -34.69
CA MET A 31 17.17 -1.40 -35.30
C MET A 31 18.00 -2.67 -35.10
N LYS A 32 19.31 -2.61 -35.36
CA LYS A 32 20.22 -3.74 -35.16
C LYS A 32 20.31 -4.18 -33.70
N ASN A 33 20.33 -3.22 -32.76
CA ASN A 33 20.33 -3.53 -31.33
C ASN A 33 19.02 -4.21 -30.94
N LEU A 34 17.88 -3.69 -31.42
CA LEU A 34 16.56 -4.26 -31.17
C LEU A 34 16.46 -5.71 -31.67
N GLU A 35 16.82 -5.97 -32.93
CA GLU A 35 16.85 -7.31 -33.52
C GLU A 35 17.73 -8.28 -32.72
N LYS A 36 18.91 -7.81 -32.29
CA LYS A 36 19.87 -8.63 -31.55
C LYS A 36 19.36 -9.00 -30.16
N ILE A 37 18.81 -8.04 -29.43
CA ILE A 37 18.30 -8.24 -28.07
C ILE A 37 17.09 -9.17 -28.08
N THR A 38 16.18 -8.96 -29.03
CA THR A 38 14.89 -9.68 -29.12
C THR A 38 14.94 -10.95 -29.96
N ALA A 39 16.13 -11.45 -30.28
CA ALA A 39 16.33 -12.62 -31.14
C ALA A 39 15.76 -13.92 -30.54
N ARG A 40 15.57 -13.99 -29.22
CA ARG A 40 14.99 -15.14 -28.50
C ARG A 40 14.16 -14.63 -27.32
N PRO A 41 13.19 -15.42 -26.82
CA PRO A 41 12.47 -15.03 -25.62
C PRO A 41 13.41 -14.94 -24.40
N HIS A 42 13.30 -13.88 -23.61
CA HIS A 42 14.26 -13.58 -22.55
C HIS A 42 13.58 -13.08 -21.25
N GLN A 43 12.80 -13.96 -20.63
CA GLN A 43 12.20 -13.70 -19.31
C GLN A 43 13.26 -13.49 -18.23
N ALA A 44 12.99 -12.60 -17.27
CA ALA A 44 13.86 -12.33 -16.14
C ALA A 44 14.39 -13.61 -15.47
N GLY A 45 15.64 -13.59 -15.01
CA GLY A 45 16.28 -14.73 -14.33
C GLY A 45 16.49 -16.00 -15.21
N THR A 46 16.30 -15.92 -16.53
CA THR A 46 16.66 -16.98 -17.47
C THR A 46 18.07 -16.79 -18.04
N GLU A 47 18.64 -17.86 -18.61
CA GLU A 47 19.92 -17.77 -19.33
C GLU A 47 19.85 -16.83 -20.53
N ALA A 48 18.72 -16.83 -21.27
CA ALA A 48 18.53 -15.92 -22.39
C ALA A 48 18.55 -14.44 -21.96
N ASN A 49 17.95 -14.11 -20.81
CA ASN A 49 17.98 -12.74 -20.30
C ASN A 49 19.37 -12.33 -19.79
N ARG A 50 20.09 -13.25 -19.16
CA ARG A 50 21.51 -13.04 -18.83
C ARG A 50 22.35 -12.79 -20.09
N ASP A 51 22.06 -13.47 -21.20
CA ASP A 51 22.74 -13.20 -22.47
C ASP A 51 22.44 -11.80 -22.98
N VAL A 52 21.20 -11.31 -22.86
CA VAL A 52 20.83 -9.91 -23.18
C VAL A 52 21.62 -8.91 -22.34
N ALA A 53 21.72 -9.12 -21.02
CA ALA A 53 22.53 -8.28 -20.14
C ALA A 53 24.00 -8.22 -20.61
N ASN A 54 24.57 -9.36 -20.99
CA ASN A 54 25.92 -9.41 -21.57
C ASN A 54 26.02 -8.65 -22.90
N MET A 55 25.03 -8.79 -23.79
CA MET A 55 25.00 -8.07 -25.06
C MET A 55 24.97 -6.55 -24.87
N ILE A 56 24.17 -6.04 -23.93
CA ILE A 56 24.11 -4.60 -23.60
C ILE A 56 25.48 -4.13 -23.08
N ALA A 57 26.05 -4.87 -22.13
CA ALA A 57 27.36 -4.54 -21.57
C ALA A 57 28.46 -4.52 -22.65
N ASP A 58 28.42 -5.46 -23.59
CA ASP A 58 29.39 -5.54 -24.68
C ASP A 58 29.21 -4.40 -25.70
N ILE A 59 27.97 -4.03 -26.04
CA ILE A 59 27.69 -2.83 -26.85
C ILE A 59 28.31 -1.60 -26.20
N TRP A 60 28.12 -1.41 -24.88
CA TRP A 60 28.71 -0.27 -24.18
C TRP A 60 30.24 -0.30 -24.17
N LYS A 61 30.86 -1.44 -23.89
CA LYS A 61 32.32 -1.60 -23.89
C LYS A 61 32.94 -1.32 -25.26
N GLU A 62 32.38 -1.92 -26.32
CA GLU A 62 32.85 -1.73 -27.71
C GLU A 62 32.79 -0.25 -28.13
N ASN A 63 31.82 0.50 -27.58
CA ASN A 63 31.64 1.91 -27.86
C ASN A 63 32.41 2.86 -26.92
N GLY A 64 33.29 2.32 -26.07
CA GLY A 64 34.28 3.08 -25.29
C GLY A 64 33.99 3.23 -23.81
N LEU A 65 32.95 2.58 -23.30
CA LEU A 65 32.73 2.41 -21.85
C LEU A 65 33.57 1.21 -21.37
N GLU A 66 34.90 1.35 -21.41
CA GLU A 66 35.83 0.24 -21.15
C GLU A 66 36.02 -0.09 -19.65
N GLY A 67 36.40 -1.32 -19.34
CA GLY A 67 36.93 -1.70 -18.02
C GLY A 67 35.96 -1.47 -16.86
N LYS A 68 36.37 -0.66 -15.87
CA LYS A 68 35.62 -0.35 -14.63
C LYS A 68 34.46 0.64 -14.82
N HIS A 69 33.96 0.81 -16.05
CA HIS A 69 32.86 1.73 -16.36
C HIS A 69 31.53 1.03 -16.60
N VAL A 70 31.53 -0.30 -16.79
CA VAL A 70 30.32 -1.11 -16.92
C VAL A 70 30.31 -2.15 -15.81
N HIS A 71 29.23 -2.20 -15.04
CA HIS A 71 29.07 -3.05 -13.87
C HIS A 71 27.82 -3.89 -13.98
N PHE A 72 27.93 -5.14 -13.56
CA PHE A 72 26.77 -5.99 -13.33
C PHE A 72 26.44 -6.01 -11.85
N ILE A 73 25.18 -5.78 -11.50
CA ILE A 73 24.70 -5.77 -10.11
C ILE A 73 23.66 -6.89 -9.96
N PRO A 74 24.02 -8.04 -9.35
CA PRO A 74 23.13 -9.18 -9.23
C PRO A 74 22.31 -9.18 -7.93
N TYR A 75 21.07 -9.66 -8.02
CA TYR A 75 20.17 -9.92 -6.88
C TYR A 75 19.57 -11.33 -6.97
N GLU A 76 19.33 -12.00 -5.84
CA GLU A 76 18.69 -13.32 -5.75
C GLU A 76 17.23 -13.16 -5.29
N VAL A 77 16.31 -12.98 -6.24
CA VAL A 77 14.93 -12.54 -6.02
C VAL A 77 13.94 -13.67 -6.21
N LEU A 78 12.74 -13.57 -5.61
CA LEU A 78 11.65 -14.50 -5.88
C LEU A 78 11.00 -14.19 -7.23
N LEU A 79 11.04 -15.13 -8.18
CA LEU A 79 10.35 -15.05 -9.46
C LEU A 79 9.32 -16.18 -9.59
N SER A 80 8.52 -16.12 -10.65
CA SER A 80 7.54 -17.15 -10.99
C SER A 80 7.66 -17.59 -12.45
N TYR A 81 7.42 -18.86 -12.74
CA TYR A 81 7.43 -19.38 -14.11
C TYR A 81 6.26 -20.33 -14.35
N PRO A 82 5.74 -20.42 -15.57
CA PRO A 82 4.72 -21.40 -15.89
C PRO A 82 5.37 -22.78 -16.09
N ASN A 83 4.57 -23.84 -16.00
CA ASN A 83 5.02 -25.15 -16.43
C ASN A 83 5.05 -25.23 -17.97
N PHE A 84 6.23 -25.03 -18.56
CA PHE A 84 6.43 -25.05 -20.01
C PHE A 84 6.12 -26.40 -20.69
N GLN A 85 6.03 -27.51 -19.93
CA GLN A 85 5.68 -28.83 -20.46
C GLN A 85 4.18 -29.14 -20.32
N SER A 86 3.46 -28.43 -19.46
CA SER A 86 2.04 -28.63 -19.18
C SER A 86 1.34 -27.28 -19.05
N PRO A 87 0.83 -26.71 -20.16
CA PRO A 87 0.12 -25.43 -20.15
C PRO A 87 -1.04 -25.36 -19.17
N ASN A 88 -1.40 -24.13 -18.80
CA ASN A 88 -2.60 -23.84 -18.03
C ASN A 88 -3.85 -24.00 -18.91
N HIS A 89 -4.97 -24.42 -18.33
CA HIS A 89 -6.19 -24.63 -19.09
C HIS A 89 -7.43 -24.12 -18.37
N VAL A 90 -8.38 -23.64 -19.17
CA VAL A 90 -9.77 -23.41 -18.75
C VAL A 90 -10.65 -24.39 -19.50
N SER A 91 -11.53 -25.07 -18.79
CA SER A 91 -12.49 -26.00 -19.38
C SER A 91 -13.92 -25.67 -18.96
N VAL A 92 -14.88 -25.89 -19.86
CA VAL A 92 -16.31 -25.91 -19.53
C VAL A 92 -16.73 -27.36 -19.38
N LEU A 93 -17.34 -27.70 -18.25
CA LEU A 93 -17.85 -29.02 -17.93
C LEU A 93 -19.38 -29.02 -17.96
N ASP A 94 -19.99 -30.12 -18.41
CA ASP A 94 -21.41 -30.36 -18.19
C ASP A 94 -21.71 -30.87 -16.77
N ALA A 95 -23.00 -31.13 -16.49
CA ALA A 95 -23.46 -31.60 -15.18
C ALA A 95 -22.90 -32.98 -14.79
N ASP A 96 -22.47 -33.78 -15.76
CA ASP A 96 -21.85 -35.10 -15.56
C ASP A 96 -20.31 -35.00 -15.47
N GLY A 97 -19.75 -33.79 -15.54
CA GLY A 97 -18.31 -33.53 -15.49
C GLY A 97 -17.58 -33.75 -16.81
N LYS A 98 -18.29 -33.97 -17.92
CA LYS A 98 -17.67 -34.13 -19.25
C LYS A 98 -17.30 -32.77 -19.83
N THR A 99 -16.10 -32.71 -20.42
CA THR A 99 -15.57 -31.49 -21.04
C THR A 99 -16.32 -31.15 -22.33
N LEU A 100 -16.95 -29.97 -22.35
CA LEU A 100 -17.62 -29.39 -23.52
C LEU A 100 -16.71 -28.48 -24.33
N PHE A 101 -15.73 -27.86 -23.68
CA PHE A 101 -14.75 -26.96 -24.27
C PHE A 101 -13.50 -26.94 -23.39
N ARG A 102 -12.33 -26.78 -24.00
CA ARG A 102 -11.05 -26.62 -23.32
C ARG A 102 -10.16 -25.66 -24.12
N THR A 103 -9.56 -24.68 -23.47
CA THR A 103 -8.60 -23.76 -24.10
C THR A 103 -7.30 -24.48 -24.48
N SER A 104 -6.60 -23.98 -25.50
CA SER A 104 -5.28 -24.52 -25.88
C SER A 104 -4.22 -24.30 -24.79
N GLY A 105 -4.35 -23.21 -24.02
CA GLY A 105 -3.34 -22.75 -23.07
C GLY A 105 -2.11 -22.13 -23.75
N VAL A 106 -2.13 -22.00 -25.08
CA VAL A 106 -1.01 -21.54 -25.91
C VAL A 106 -1.53 -20.65 -27.03
N SER A 107 -1.01 -19.42 -27.15
CA SER A 107 -1.28 -18.50 -28.25
C SER A 107 -0.61 -18.97 -29.54
N ALA A 108 -1.34 -18.91 -30.66
CA ALA A 108 -0.85 -19.34 -31.98
C ALA A 108 0.31 -18.47 -32.49
N ASP A 109 1.21 -19.04 -33.29
CA ASP A 109 2.13 -18.23 -34.11
C ASP A 109 1.40 -17.78 -35.40
N LEU A 110 1.54 -16.49 -35.75
CA LEU A 110 0.89 -15.89 -36.91
C LEU A 110 1.88 -15.36 -37.95
N VAL A 111 3.17 -15.31 -37.62
CA VAL A 111 4.20 -14.72 -38.49
C VAL A 111 5.34 -15.70 -38.74
N GLY A 112 5.70 -16.50 -37.73
CA GLY A 112 6.70 -17.55 -37.85
C GLY A 112 6.09 -18.95 -37.97
N ASP A 113 7.00 -19.93 -38.00
CA ASP A 113 6.69 -21.34 -37.81
C ASP A 113 7.00 -21.81 -36.36
N ASP A 114 7.27 -20.88 -35.43
CA ASP A 114 7.61 -21.17 -34.04
C ASP A 114 6.34 -21.33 -33.19
N ASN A 115 5.70 -22.49 -33.36
CA ASN A 115 4.61 -22.94 -32.49
C ASN A 115 5.11 -23.57 -31.18
N SER A 116 6.32 -23.22 -30.71
CA SER A 116 6.83 -23.76 -29.45
C SER A 116 5.96 -23.33 -28.27
N VAL A 117 5.71 -24.29 -27.38
CA VAL A 117 4.92 -24.06 -26.15
C VAL A 117 5.49 -22.89 -25.32
N PRO A 118 6.82 -22.72 -25.14
CA PRO A 118 7.36 -21.64 -24.32
C PRO A 118 6.99 -20.22 -24.75
N THR A 119 6.91 -19.93 -26.06
CA THR A 119 6.59 -18.59 -26.56
C THR A 119 5.09 -18.29 -26.49
N GLY A 120 4.26 -19.31 -26.68
CA GLY A 120 2.81 -19.16 -26.68
C GLY A 120 2.13 -19.36 -25.33
N ILE A 121 2.81 -19.89 -24.31
CA ILE A 121 2.15 -20.29 -23.04
C ILE A 121 1.37 -19.15 -22.40
N GLN A 122 0.12 -19.40 -22.04
CA GLN A 122 -0.79 -18.43 -21.43
C GLN A 122 -0.73 -18.55 -19.91
N TRP A 123 -0.27 -17.49 -19.25
CA TRP A 123 -0.05 -17.50 -17.80
C TRP A 123 0.09 -16.10 -17.22
N LEU A 124 -0.09 -16.00 -15.91
CA LEU A 124 0.14 -14.80 -15.10
C LEU A 124 1.18 -15.14 -14.05
N ALA A 125 2.20 -14.30 -13.90
CA ALA A 125 3.23 -14.53 -12.90
C ALA A 125 2.66 -14.41 -11.49
N TYR A 126 3.18 -15.25 -10.59
CA TYR A 126 2.76 -15.37 -9.18
C TYR A 126 1.35 -15.91 -8.96
N SER A 127 0.63 -16.28 -10.03
CA SER A 127 -0.66 -16.98 -9.92
C SER A 127 -0.56 -18.23 -9.06
N ALA A 128 -1.54 -18.45 -8.16
CA ALA A 128 -1.52 -19.61 -7.28
C ALA A 128 -1.72 -20.91 -8.07
N ASN A 129 -1.04 -21.96 -7.64
CA ASN A 129 -1.22 -23.29 -8.23
C ASN A 129 -2.51 -23.94 -7.74
N GLY A 130 -3.19 -24.64 -8.64
CA GLY A 130 -4.34 -25.43 -8.24
C GLY A 130 -5.23 -25.85 -9.38
N THR A 131 -6.18 -26.71 -9.03
CA THR A 131 -7.31 -27.04 -9.88
C THR A 131 -8.58 -26.75 -9.10
N VAL A 132 -9.41 -25.88 -9.64
CA VAL A 132 -10.67 -25.47 -9.03
C VAL A 132 -11.79 -25.57 -10.06
N ASP A 133 -12.98 -25.90 -9.61
CA ASP A 133 -14.20 -25.84 -10.42
C ASP A 133 -15.28 -25.03 -9.72
N GLY A 134 -15.99 -24.23 -10.51
CA GLY A 134 -16.94 -23.25 -9.99
C GLY A 134 -17.89 -22.74 -11.06
N LYS A 135 -18.99 -22.13 -10.62
CA LYS A 135 -19.82 -21.32 -11.52
C LYS A 135 -19.07 -20.06 -11.93
N LEU A 136 -19.30 -19.58 -13.15
CA LEU A 136 -18.62 -18.41 -13.70
C LEU A 136 -19.42 -17.13 -13.41
N VAL A 137 -18.77 -16.04 -13.02
CA VAL A 137 -19.40 -14.71 -12.85
C VAL A 137 -18.62 -13.69 -13.65
N ASN A 138 -19.31 -12.90 -14.47
CA ASN A 138 -18.72 -11.78 -15.19
C ASN A 138 -18.62 -10.56 -14.26
N CYS A 139 -17.38 -10.19 -13.93
CA CYS A 139 -17.06 -9.12 -12.99
C CYS A 139 -16.54 -7.86 -13.68
N HIS A 140 -16.85 -7.67 -14.96
CA HIS A 140 -16.49 -6.48 -15.73
C HIS A 140 -14.97 -6.20 -15.71
N TYR A 141 -14.49 -5.05 -15.22
CA TYR A 141 -13.07 -4.75 -15.09
C TYR A 141 -12.49 -5.15 -13.73
N GLY A 142 -13.30 -5.64 -12.78
CA GLY A 142 -12.84 -5.98 -11.44
C GLY A 142 -12.45 -4.74 -10.60
N SER A 143 -13.04 -3.58 -10.88
CA SER A 143 -12.88 -2.39 -10.05
C SER A 143 -13.60 -2.55 -8.71
N VAL A 144 -13.31 -1.64 -7.76
CA VAL A 144 -14.04 -1.58 -6.49
C VAL A 144 -15.54 -1.43 -6.75
N ASP A 145 -15.91 -0.46 -7.59
CA ASP A 145 -17.30 -0.21 -7.99
C ASP A 145 -17.95 -1.42 -8.66
N ASP A 146 -17.24 -2.14 -9.54
CA ASP A 146 -17.79 -3.31 -10.21
C ASP A 146 -18.20 -4.38 -9.20
N PHE A 147 -17.36 -4.63 -8.19
CA PHE A 147 -17.69 -5.60 -7.16
C PHE A 147 -18.79 -5.12 -6.20
N VAL A 148 -18.81 -3.84 -5.83
CA VAL A 148 -19.90 -3.26 -5.02
C VAL A 148 -21.23 -3.42 -5.75
N ARG A 149 -21.28 -3.08 -7.05
CA ARG A 149 -22.50 -3.24 -7.87
C ARG A 149 -22.92 -4.70 -8.01
N LEU A 150 -21.99 -5.65 -8.14
CA LEU A 150 -22.31 -7.09 -8.11
C LEU A 150 -23.05 -7.50 -6.84
N GLU A 151 -22.58 -7.03 -5.69
CA GLU A 151 -23.12 -7.40 -4.38
C GLU A 151 -24.44 -6.67 -4.11
N GLU A 152 -24.49 -5.36 -4.33
CA GLU A 152 -25.60 -4.49 -3.95
C GLU A 152 -26.72 -4.43 -5.00
N GLU A 153 -26.38 -4.26 -6.29
CA GLU A 153 -27.38 -4.14 -7.36
C GLU A 153 -27.86 -5.50 -7.87
N PHE A 154 -26.93 -6.47 -7.99
CA PHE A 154 -27.22 -7.76 -8.60
C PHE A 154 -27.37 -8.91 -7.60
N GLY A 155 -27.06 -8.69 -6.31
CA GLY A 155 -27.17 -9.71 -5.26
C GLY A 155 -26.26 -10.92 -5.48
N ILE A 156 -25.13 -10.74 -6.18
CA ILE A 156 -24.20 -11.81 -6.55
C ILE A 156 -23.06 -11.89 -5.54
N ASN A 157 -22.94 -13.04 -4.87
CA ASN A 157 -21.81 -13.38 -4.01
C ASN A 157 -20.80 -14.26 -4.75
N LEU A 158 -19.52 -13.88 -4.75
CA LEU A 158 -18.42 -14.61 -5.41
C LEU A 158 -17.91 -15.85 -4.67
N LYS A 159 -18.33 -16.06 -3.41
CA LYS A 159 -17.97 -17.24 -2.63
C LYS A 159 -18.24 -18.52 -3.40
N GLY A 160 -17.18 -19.31 -3.62
CA GLY A 160 -17.25 -20.60 -4.32
C GLY A 160 -17.41 -20.49 -5.84
N LYS A 161 -17.09 -19.35 -6.46
CA LYS A 161 -17.25 -19.10 -7.91
C LYS A 161 -15.95 -18.69 -8.56
N ILE A 162 -15.90 -18.76 -9.89
CA ILE A 162 -14.78 -18.27 -10.69
C ILE A 162 -15.17 -16.92 -11.28
N ALA A 163 -14.33 -15.91 -11.05
CA ALA A 163 -14.52 -14.59 -11.64
C ALA A 163 -13.93 -14.55 -13.06
N ILE A 164 -14.66 -14.00 -14.03
CA ILE A 164 -14.10 -13.60 -15.32
C ILE A 164 -14.14 -12.09 -15.44
N MET A 165 -13.00 -11.48 -15.74
CA MET A 165 -12.80 -10.04 -15.79
C MET A 165 -12.06 -9.67 -17.08
N ARG A 166 -12.19 -8.43 -17.54
CA ARG A 166 -11.49 -7.93 -18.72
C ARG A 166 -10.39 -6.94 -18.33
N TYR A 167 -9.28 -6.92 -19.07
CA TYR A 167 -8.21 -5.93 -18.92
C TYR A 167 -8.67 -4.51 -19.31
N GLY A 168 -7.95 -3.50 -18.83
CA GLY A 168 -7.95 -2.15 -19.42
C GLY A 168 -8.08 -0.97 -18.45
N ARG A 169 -8.44 -1.20 -17.18
CA ARG A 169 -8.73 -0.11 -16.23
C ARG A 169 -8.14 -0.23 -14.83
N VAL A 170 -7.79 -1.45 -14.42
CA VAL A 170 -7.34 -1.75 -13.06
C VAL A 170 -6.11 -2.62 -13.18
N TYR A 171 -5.14 -2.43 -12.29
CA TYR A 171 -4.04 -3.37 -12.16
C TYR A 171 -4.55 -4.81 -11.98
N ARG A 172 -3.92 -5.74 -12.70
CA ARG A 172 -4.37 -7.13 -12.77
C ARG A 172 -4.21 -7.89 -11.44
N GLY A 173 -3.21 -7.54 -10.63
CA GLY A 173 -3.08 -8.08 -9.27
C GLY A 173 -4.29 -7.70 -8.42
N ASP A 174 -4.65 -6.41 -8.43
CA ASP A 174 -5.78 -5.86 -7.69
C ASP A 174 -7.10 -6.57 -8.05
N MET A 175 -7.32 -6.83 -9.34
CA MET A 175 -8.48 -7.59 -9.83
C MET A 175 -8.57 -8.98 -9.17
N VAL A 176 -7.46 -9.71 -9.14
CA VAL A 176 -7.39 -11.08 -8.59
C VAL A 176 -7.49 -11.05 -7.06
N ARG A 177 -6.79 -10.13 -6.39
CA ARG A 177 -6.84 -9.94 -4.94
C ARG A 177 -8.26 -9.65 -4.46
N ARG A 178 -8.96 -8.71 -5.10
CA ARG A 178 -10.34 -8.34 -4.75
C ARG A 178 -11.33 -9.46 -4.98
N ALA A 179 -11.15 -10.27 -6.03
CA ALA A 179 -11.94 -11.46 -6.26
C ALA A 179 -11.69 -12.50 -5.14
N ALA A 180 -10.43 -12.71 -4.76
CA ALA A 180 -10.06 -13.63 -3.67
C ALA A 180 -10.63 -13.20 -2.32
N GLU A 181 -10.58 -11.90 -2.00
CA GLU A 181 -11.16 -11.31 -0.78
C GLU A 181 -12.67 -11.57 -0.65
N ARG A 182 -13.37 -11.70 -1.78
CA ARG A 182 -14.80 -12.01 -1.87
C ARG A 182 -15.10 -13.51 -1.96
N GLY A 183 -14.07 -14.35 -1.78
CA GLY A 183 -14.19 -15.80 -1.74
C GLY A 183 -14.28 -16.49 -3.09
N ALA A 184 -13.86 -15.84 -4.18
CA ALA A 184 -13.70 -16.51 -5.46
C ALA A 184 -12.71 -17.68 -5.35
N LEU A 185 -12.97 -18.77 -6.08
CA LEU A 185 -12.08 -19.93 -6.15
C LEU A 185 -10.94 -19.73 -7.14
N GLY A 186 -11.13 -18.87 -8.14
CA GLY A 186 -10.16 -18.57 -9.19
C GLY A 186 -10.60 -17.41 -10.06
N ALA A 187 -9.68 -16.94 -10.91
CA ALA A 187 -9.90 -15.80 -11.80
C ALA A 187 -9.49 -16.13 -13.25
N ILE A 188 -10.24 -15.57 -14.19
CA ILE A 188 -9.94 -15.61 -15.62
C ILE A 188 -9.90 -14.16 -16.10
N ILE A 189 -8.82 -13.76 -16.77
CA ILE A 189 -8.68 -12.41 -17.32
C ILE A 189 -8.59 -12.50 -18.85
N TYR A 190 -9.24 -11.60 -19.58
CA TYR A 190 -9.15 -11.56 -21.05
C TYR A 190 -9.10 -10.12 -21.58
N SER A 191 -8.58 -9.94 -22.79
CA SER A 191 -8.53 -8.63 -23.46
C SER A 191 -9.73 -8.47 -24.39
N ASP A 192 -10.78 -7.74 -23.99
CA ASP A 192 -11.98 -7.57 -24.82
C ASP A 192 -11.68 -6.77 -26.10
N PRO A 193 -12.20 -7.16 -27.29
CA PRO A 193 -11.99 -6.41 -28.53
C PRO A 193 -12.40 -4.94 -28.46
N ALA A 194 -13.28 -4.57 -27.53
CA ALA A 194 -13.62 -3.17 -27.27
C ALA A 194 -12.40 -2.33 -26.90
N GLU A 195 -11.33 -2.93 -26.39
CA GLU A 195 -10.07 -2.26 -26.07
C GLU A 195 -8.94 -2.63 -27.05
N VAL A 196 -8.90 -3.88 -27.51
CA VAL A 196 -7.73 -4.42 -28.24
C VAL A 196 -7.97 -4.81 -29.68
N ALA A 197 -9.16 -4.60 -30.24
CA ALA A 197 -9.47 -4.84 -31.65
C ALA A 197 -10.70 -4.03 -32.12
N LYS A 198 -10.67 -2.70 -31.88
CA LYS A 198 -11.82 -1.80 -32.13
C LYS A 198 -12.25 -1.75 -33.60
N ASP A 199 -11.31 -1.94 -34.51
CA ASP A 199 -11.55 -1.88 -35.97
C ASP A 199 -12.06 -3.21 -36.55
N GLY A 200 -12.15 -4.25 -35.73
CA GLY A 200 -12.67 -5.57 -36.11
C GLY A 200 -11.75 -6.71 -35.67
N THR A 201 -12.31 -7.93 -35.66
CA THR A 201 -11.63 -9.16 -35.23
C THR A 201 -11.27 -10.11 -36.37
N GLU A 202 -11.58 -9.71 -37.62
CA GLU A 202 -11.21 -10.45 -38.82
C GLU A 202 -9.69 -10.38 -39.06
N PRO A 203 -9.06 -11.40 -39.70
CA PRO A 203 -7.61 -11.44 -39.93
C PRO A 203 -7.01 -10.20 -40.63
N SER A 204 -7.80 -9.48 -41.43
CA SER A 204 -7.36 -8.25 -42.09
C SER A 204 -7.31 -7.02 -41.17
N HIS A 205 -7.93 -7.09 -40.00
CA HIS A 205 -8.03 -5.99 -39.03
C HIS A 205 -7.16 -6.20 -37.79
N VAL A 206 -6.50 -7.35 -37.66
CA VAL A 206 -5.65 -7.71 -36.52
C VAL A 206 -4.24 -8.08 -36.97
N PHE A 207 -3.33 -8.19 -36.02
CA PHE A 207 -1.96 -8.61 -36.26
C PHE A 207 -1.91 -9.94 -37.04
N PRO A 208 -1.07 -10.04 -38.09
CA PRO A 208 0.00 -9.11 -38.46
C PRO A 208 -0.39 -7.96 -39.41
N ALA A 209 -1.65 -7.85 -39.83
CA ALA A 209 -2.06 -6.80 -40.78
C ALA A 209 -2.10 -5.40 -40.14
N THR A 210 -2.37 -5.33 -38.84
CA THR A 210 -2.45 -4.10 -38.04
C THR A 210 -1.79 -4.32 -36.67
N ASP A 211 -1.79 -3.30 -35.81
CA ASP A 211 -1.35 -3.38 -34.42
C ASP A 211 -2.43 -3.92 -33.46
N TRP A 212 -3.61 -4.31 -33.96
CA TRP A 212 -4.68 -4.85 -33.12
C TRP A 212 -4.43 -6.31 -32.71
N LEU A 213 -4.83 -6.68 -31.50
CA LEU A 213 -4.59 -8.01 -30.94
C LEU A 213 -5.43 -9.06 -31.67
N PRO A 214 -4.85 -10.19 -32.10
CA PRO A 214 -5.60 -11.27 -32.73
C PRO A 214 -6.35 -12.12 -31.68
N PRO A 215 -7.33 -12.97 -32.08
CA PRO A 215 -8.21 -13.68 -31.13
C PRO A 215 -7.51 -14.62 -30.15
N SER A 216 -6.34 -15.15 -30.54
CA SER A 216 -5.49 -16.02 -29.72
C SER A 216 -4.49 -15.24 -28.87
N GLY A 217 -4.41 -13.91 -29.02
CA GLY A 217 -3.49 -13.05 -28.29
C GLY A 217 -3.86 -12.91 -26.83
N VAL A 218 -2.85 -12.94 -25.97
CA VAL A 218 -3.00 -12.94 -24.52
C VAL A 218 -1.98 -11.98 -23.93
N GLN A 219 -2.47 -11.09 -23.06
CA GLN A 219 -1.64 -10.22 -22.23
C GLN A 219 -1.16 -11.01 -21.00
N ARG A 220 0.16 -11.08 -20.81
CA ARG A 220 0.80 -11.60 -19.59
C ARG A 220 0.99 -10.47 -18.57
N GLY A 221 1.54 -10.80 -17.41
CA GLY A 221 1.85 -9.80 -16.39
C GLY A 221 2.02 -10.40 -15.00
N SER A 222 2.65 -9.63 -14.13
CA SER A 222 2.71 -9.90 -12.70
C SER A 222 1.36 -9.67 -12.03
N LEU A 223 1.05 -10.52 -11.06
CA LEU A 223 -0.04 -10.36 -10.09
C LEU A 223 0.49 -10.00 -8.69
N LEU A 224 1.77 -9.64 -8.58
CA LEU A 224 2.40 -9.30 -7.31
C LEU A 224 1.82 -8.01 -6.76
N GLU A 225 1.46 -8.00 -5.48
CA GLU A 225 0.95 -6.83 -4.76
C GLU A 225 2.09 -6.14 -3.99
N ALA A 226 3.23 -5.97 -4.66
CA ALA A 226 4.42 -5.34 -4.12
C ALA A 226 5.32 -4.86 -5.27
N ASN A 227 6.11 -3.82 -4.99
CA ASN A 227 7.26 -3.45 -5.79
C ASN A 227 8.53 -3.99 -5.11
N GLY A 228 9.50 -4.47 -5.90
CA GLY A 228 10.69 -5.16 -5.39
C GLY A 228 10.47 -6.64 -5.11
N ASP A 229 11.48 -7.29 -4.56
CA ASP A 229 11.38 -8.68 -4.09
C ASP A 229 10.45 -8.76 -2.87
N PRO A 230 9.34 -9.50 -2.94
CA PRO A 230 8.42 -9.62 -1.80
C PRO A 230 9.05 -10.30 -0.57
N LEU A 231 10.23 -10.91 -0.71
CA LEU A 231 10.96 -11.56 0.37
C LEU A 231 11.94 -10.64 1.12
N SER A 232 12.27 -9.49 0.56
CA SER A 232 13.20 -8.52 1.15
C SER A 232 12.70 -7.08 0.99
N PRO A 233 11.52 -6.73 1.52
CA PRO A 233 11.02 -5.36 1.41
C PRO A 233 11.97 -4.38 2.10
N LEU A 234 12.29 -3.26 1.46
CA LEU A 234 13.15 -2.18 1.96
C LEU A 234 14.63 -2.58 2.17
N LEU A 235 15.03 -3.77 1.73
CA LEU A 235 16.39 -4.27 1.86
C LEU A 235 16.81 -4.98 0.58
N PRO A 236 18.02 -4.68 0.06
CA PRO A 236 18.45 -5.28 -1.17
C PRO A 236 18.56 -6.80 -1.07
N SER A 237 18.00 -7.45 -2.07
CA SER A 237 17.85 -8.89 -2.29
C SER A 237 19.17 -9.58 -2.64
N ARG A 238 20.26 -9.23 -1.96
CA ARG A 238 21.58 -9.83 -2.19
C ARG A 238 21.66 -11.26 -1.66
N LYS A 239 22.44 -12.09 -2.34
CA LYS A 239 22.75 -13.48 -1.94
C LYS A 239 23.25 -13.59 -0.49
N ASP A 240 24.05 -12.61 -0.08
CA ASP A 240 24.69 -12.53 1.22
C ASP A 240 23.81 -11.89 2.31
N PHE A 241 22.60 -11.45 1.96
CA PHE A 241 21.67 -10.77 2.86
C PHE A 241 20.53 -11.71 3.28
N HIS A 242 20.00 -11.48 4.48
CA HIS A 242 18.87 -12.27 4.98
C HIS A 242 17.56 -11.80 4.34
N LYS A 243 16.77 -12.74 3.83
CA LYS A 243 15.38 -12.49 3.43
C LYS A 243 14.52 -12.30 4.68
N GLU A 244 13.90 -11.14 4.84
CA GLU A 244 13.05 -10.85 5.99
C GLU A 244 11.79 -11.73 6.01
N LYS A 245 11.33 -12.16 4.84
CA LYS A 245 10.12 -12.96 4.68
C LYS A 245 10.42 -14.28 3.98
N THR A 246 9.70 -15.31 4.41
CA THR A 246 9.57 -16.58 3.68
C THR A 246 8.45 -16.46 2.63
N ILE A 247 8.46 -17.34 1.63
CA ILE A 247 7.37 -17.43 0.64
C ILE A 247 6.00 -17.60 1.32
N ALA A 248 5.93 -18.42 2.38
CA ALA A 248 4.69 -18.64 3.12
C ALA A 248 4.19 -17.36 3.81
N GLN A 249 5.09 -16.52 4.34
CA GLN A 249 4.73 -15.22 4.91
C GLN A 249 4.22 -14.26 3.83
N ALA A 250 4.92 -14.15 2.69
CA ALA A 250 4.48 -13.33 1.57
C ALA A 250 3.08 -13.74 1.04
N GLN A 251 2.78 -15.04 1.01
CA GLN A 251 1.45 -15.57 0.68
C GLN A 251 0.40 -15.24 1.74
N ASN A 252 0.73 -15.40 3.02
CA ASN A 252 -0.18 -15.08 4.13
C ASN A 252 -0.53 -13.58 4.18
N GLU A 253 0.43 -12.73 3.84
CA GLU A 253 0.27 -11.28 3.70
C GLU A 253 -0.39 -10.88 2.38
N ARG A 254 -0.71 -11.83 1.51
CA ARG A 254 -1.33 -11.63 0.19
C ARG A 254 -0.52 -10.76 -0.78
N LEU A 255 0.79 -10.65 -0.56
CA LEU A 255 1.72 -10.06 -1.54
C LEU A 255 1.77 -10.92 -2.80
N VAL A 256 1.67 -12.24 -2.62
CA VAL A 256 1.51 -13.24 -3.68
C VAL A 256 0.04 -13.71 -3.69
N PRO A 257 -0.64 -13.75 -4.86
CA PRO A 257 -2.03 -14.18 -4.96
C PRO A 257 -2.31 -15.56 -4.34
N SER A 258 -3.50 -15.70 -3.75
CA SER A 258 -3.94 -16.91 -3.05
C SER A 258 -4.88 -17.82 -3.87
N ILE A 259 -5.34 -17.35 -5.03
CA ILE A 259 -6.26 -18.09 -5.91
C ILE A 259 -5.63 -18.31 -7.29
N PRO A 260 -5.91 -19.44 -7.97
CA PRO A 260 -5.49 -19.65 -9.34
C PRO A 260 -6.08 -18.61 -10.28
N ALA A 261 -5.24 -18.02 -11.11
CA ALA A 261 -5.60 -17.05 -12.13
C ALA A 261 -4.95 -17.38 -13.48
N VAL A 262 -5.68 -17.21 -14.59
CA VAL A 262 -5.15 -17.43 -15.94
C VAL A 262 -5.63 -16.34 -16.90
N PRO A 263 -4.78 -15.89 -17.84
CA PRO A 263 -5.23 -15.01 -18.91
C PRO A 263 -5.63 -15.86 -20.13
N ILE A 264 -6.66 -15.45 -20.86
CA ILE A 264 -7.12 -16.14 -22.08
C ILE A 264 -7.32 -15.15 -23.23
N GLY A 265 -7.23 -15.66 -24.46
CA GLY A 265 -7.54 -14.88 -25.64
C GLY A 265 -9.04 -14.60 -25.73
N TYR A 266 -9.42 -13.50 -26.38
CA TYR A 266 -10.83 -13.18 -26.51
C TYR A 266 -11.59 -14.17 -27.40
N GLY A 267 -10.91 -14.87 -28.30
CA GLY A 267 -11.47 -16.02 -29.03
C GLY A 267 -11.96 -17.13 -28.09
N ASP A 268 -11.20 -17.43 -27.05
CA ASP A 268 -11.58 -18.40 -26.01
C ASP A 268 -12.65 -17.82 -25.05
N ALA A 269 -12.57 -16.52 -24.74
CA ALA A 269 -13.55 -15.85 -23.89
C ALA A 269 -14.98 -15.94 -24.44
N VAL A 270 -15.16 -15.93 -25.77
CA VAL A 270 -16.47 -16.16 -26.43
C VAL A 270 -17.07 -17.50 -26.01
N HIS A 271 -16.27 -18.56 -25.90
CA HIS A 271 -16.77 -19.88 -25.51
C HIS A 271 -17.28 -19.91 -24.06
N LEU A 272 -16.72 -19.09 -23.17
CA LEU A 272 -17.18 -18.97 -21.78
C LEU A 272 -18.40 -18.04 -21.69
N LEU A 273 -18.27 -16.80 -22.16
CA LEU A 273 -19.26 -15.74 -21.96
C LEU A 273 -20.55 -15.95 -22.77
N SER A 274 -20.48 -16.57 -23.96
CA SER A 274 -21.69 -16.88 -24.76
C SER A 274 -22.63 -17.87 -24.07
N ARG A 275 -22.10 -18.71 -23.17
CA ARG A 275 -22.88 -19.71 -22.42
C ARG A 275 -23.49 -19.11 -21.16
N LEU A 276 -22.99 -17.96 -20.70
CA LEU A 276 -23.41 -17.34 -19.45
C LEU A 276 -24.88 -16.87 -19.50
N GLY A 277 -25.65 -17.30 -18.51
CA GLY A 277 -27.04 -16.94 -18.23
C GLY A 277 -27.12 -15.82 -17.17
N GLY A 278 -28.19 -15.78 -16.38
CA GLY A 278 -28.43 -14.71 -15.40
C GLY A 278 -28.92 -13.41 -16.04
N ALA A 279 -28.85 -12.30 -15.28
CA ALA A 279 -29.29 -10.98 -15.76
C ALA A 279 -28.40 -10.46 -16.91
N PRO A 280 -28.97 -9.71 -17.87
CA PRO A 280 -28.15 -8.95 -18.83
C PRO A 280 -27.24 -7.97 -18.08
N VAL A 281 -26.03 -7.76 -18.58
CA VAL A 281 -25.17 -6.71 -18.03
C VAL A 281 -25.71 -5.32 -18.38
N PRO A 282 -25.41 -4.29 -17.57
CA PRO A 282 -25.62 -2.89 -17.94
C PRO A 282 -24.98 -2.52 -19.29
N GLU A 283 -25.43 -1.44 -19.90
CA GLU A 283 -24.94 -1.02 -21.23
C GLU A 283 -23.44 -0.71 -21.21
N GLU A 284 -22.99 -0.04 -20.16
CA GLU A 284 -21.60 0.33 -19.92
C GLU A 284 -20.69 -0.88 -19.65
N TRP A 285 -21.26 -2.05 -19.34
CA TRP A 285 -20.54 -3.32 -19.18
C TRP A 285 -20.46 -4.14 -20.47
N ARG A 286 -21.06 -3.69 -21.57
CA ARG A 286 -20.98 -4.43 -22.84
C ARG A 286 -19.60 -4.22 -23.46
N GLY A 287 -18.97 -5.32 -23.89
CA GLY A 287 -17.77 -5.27 -24.73
C GLY A 287 -18.13 -5.42 -26.21
N ALA A 288 -17.14 -5.73 -27.03
CA ALA A 288 -17.28 -5.85 -28.48
C ALA A 288 -17.26 -7.30 -29.01
N LEU A 289 -17.38 -8.30 -28.12
CA LEU A 289 -17.64 -9.67 -28.55
C LEU A 289 -19.05 -9.80 -29.12
N ASN A 290 -19.20 -10.59 -30.19
CA ASN A 290 -20.49 -10.89 -30.81
C ASN A 290 -21.31 -11.91 -29.98
N ILE A 291 -21.67 -11.52 -28.76
CA ILE A 291 -22.43 -12.29 -27.79
C ILE A 291 -23.39 -11.37 -27.03
N SER A 292 -24.40 -11.96 -26.39
CA SER A 292 -25.17 -11.22 -25.40
C SER A 292 -24.49 -11.35 -24.03
N TYR A 293 -23.80 -10.32 -23.57
CA TYR A 293 -23.15 -10.31 -22.26
C TYR A 293 -24.17 -10.45 -21.12
N ARG A 294 -23.87 -11.31 -20.15
CA ARG A 294 -24.66 -11.51 -18.92
C ARG A 294 -23.75 -11.61 -17.71
N ILE A 295 -24.35 -11.57 -16.52
CA ILE A 295 -23.64 -11.56 -15.24
C ILE A 295 -23.28 -12.97 -14.76
N GLY A 296 -24.12 -13.98 -15.05
CA GLY A 296 -24.05 -15.28 -14.39
C GLY A 296 -24.84 -15.29 -13.07
N PRO A 297 -24.63 -16.27 -12.17
CA PRO A 297 -23.68 -17.39 -12.26
C PRO A 297 -24.22 -18.60 -13.03
N GLU A 298 -25.50 -18.62 -13.39
CA GLU A 298 -26.10 -19.72 -14.14
C GLU A 298 -25.70 -19.70 -15.61
N PHE A 299 -25.69 -20.85 -16.28
CA PHE A 299 -25.49 -20.98 -17.72
C PHE A 299 -26.84 -21.07 -18.46
N ARG A 300 -26.93 -20.58 -19.70
CA ARG A 300 -28.16 -20.57 -20.51
C ARG A 300 -28.57 -21.96 -21.00
N LYS A 301 -27.59 -22.78 -21.36
CA LYS A 301 -27.78 -24.08 -22.03
C LYS A 301 -27.22 -25.18 -21.14
N GLY A 302 -27.93 -25.52 -20.07
CA GLY A 302 -27.61 -26.65 -19.19
C GLY A 302 -27.61 -26.26 -17.72
N GLN A 303 -28.53 -26.82 -16.95
CA GLN A 303 -28.44 -26.79 -15.48
C GLN A 303 -27.21 -27.63 -15.07
N GLY A 304 -26.37 -27.09 -14.18
CA GLY A 304 -25.22 -27.82 -13.62
C GLY A 304 -23.89 -27.70 -14.39
N GLN A 305 -23.78 -26.84 -15.42
CA GLN A 305 -22.48 -26.55 -16.04
C GLN A 305 -21.55 -25.80 -15.08
N MET A 306 -20.26 -26.14 -15.14
CA MET A 306 -19.20 -25.55 -14.32
C MET A 306 -17.99 -25.19 -15.18
N VAL A 307 -17.20 -24.23 -14.73
CA VAL A 307 -15.88 -23.93 -15.30
C VAL A 307 -14.84 -24.56 -14.42
N LYS A 308 -13.87 -25.26 -15.02
CA LYS A 308 -12.70 -25.82 -14.37
C LYS A 308 -11.47 -25.03 -14.81
N LEU A 309 -10.68 -24.57 -13.84
CA LEU A 309 -9.43 -23.86 -14.02
C LEU A 309 -8.27 -24.74 -13.54
N GLU A 310 -7.26 -24.94 -14.37
CA GLU A 310 -6.05 -25.71 -14.08
C GLU A 310 -4.81 -24.81 -14.25
N VAL A 311 -4.18 -24.42 -13.13
CA VAL A 311 -2.97 -23.57 -13.13
C VAL A 311 -1.79 -24.32 -12.53
N LYS A 312 -0.67 -24.30 -13.26
CA LYS A 312 0.60 -24.93 -12.90
C LYS A 312 1.75 -23.96 -13.18
N SER A 313 2.29 -23.42 -12.12
CA SER A 313 3.44 -22.51 -12.09
C SER A 313 4.43 -22.94 -11.02
N THR A 314 5.60 -22.33 -10.98
CA THR A 314 6.59 -22.48 -9.92
C THR A 314 6.92 -21.11 -9.35
N LEU A 315 7.30 -21.10 -8.08
CA LEU A 315 7.96 -19.97 -7.43
C LEU A 315 9.41 -20.38 -7.21
N GLU A 316 10.34 -19.57 -7.70
CA GLU A 316 11.76 -19.91 -7.71
C GLU A 316 12.59 -18.69 -7.32
N ILE A 317 13.56 -18.88 -6.44
CA ILE A 317 14.58 -17.85 -6.20
C ILE A 317 15.59 -17.95 -7.33
N ARG A 318 15.74 -16.89 -8.11
CA ARG A 318 16.70 -16.81 -9.22
C ARG A 318 17.53 -15.55 -9.16
N THR A 319 18.69 -15.60 -9.81
CA THR A 319 19.56 -14.43 -9.93
C THR A 319 19.13 -13.58 -11.12
N ILE A 320 18.79 -12.32 -10.84
CA ILE A 320 18.62 -11.26 -11.84
C ILE A 320 19.88 -10.39 -11.87
N GLN A 321 20.11 -9.65 -12.95
CA GLN A 321 21.33 -8.88 -13.11
C GLN A 321 21.14 -7.56 -13.86
N ASN A 322 21.19 -6.45 -13.13
CA ASN A 322 21.22 -5.12 -13.72
C ASN A 322 22.57 -4.82 -14.39
N VAL A 323 22.57 -3.98 -15.41
CA VAL A 323 23.78 -3.49 -16.09
C VAL A 323 23.88 -1.97 -15.95
N ILE A 324 24.94 -1.48 -15.31
CA ILE A 324 25.15 -0.05 -15.03
C ILE A 324 26.41 0.45 -15.75
N GLY A 325 26.25 1.45 -16.61
CA GLY A 325 27.31 2.10 -17.38
C GLY A 325 27.58 3.54 -16.93
N TYR A 326 28.85 3.97 -16.88
CA TYR A 326 29.24 5.31 -16.42
C TYR A 326 30.07 6.09 -17.46
N ILE A 327 29.66 7.34 -17.72
CA ILE A 327 30.55 8.38 -18.28
C ILE A 327 30.83 9.39 -17.18
N TRP A 328 32.04 9.36 -16.61
CA TRP A 328 32.41 10.22 -15.48
C TRP A 328 32.44 11.70 -15.85
N GLY A 329 31.82 12.51 -15.00
CA GLY A 329 31.85 13.96 -15.09
C GLY A 329 33.25 14.55 -14.88
N SER A 330 33.57 15.63 -15.57
CA SER A 330 34.87 16.30 -15.46
C SER A 330 34.99 17.27 -14.29
N GLU A 331 33.86 17.78 -13.77
CA GLU A 331 33.82 18.83 -12.73
C GLU A 331 33.09 18.38 -11.48
N TYR A 332 31.94 17.70 -11.64
CA TYR A 332 31.09 17.19 -10.57
C TYR A 332 30.83 15.67 -10.76
N PRO A 333 31.86 14.81 -10.61
CA PRO A 333 31.75 13.37 -10.84
C PRO A 333 30.79 12.66 -9.87
N ASP A 334 30.47 13.29 -8.75
CA ASP A 334 29.52 12.84 -7.73
C ASP A 334 28.08 13.30 -7.99
N GLU A 335 27.82 14.05 -9.06
CA GLU A 335 26.46 14.43 -9.49
C GLU A 335 26.04 13.55 -10.67
N TRP A 336 24.98 12.76 -10.52
CA TRP A 336 24.62 11.69 -11.44
C TRP A 336 23.32 12.02 -12.17
N VAL A 337 23.40 12.10 -13.50
CA VAL A 337 22.25 12.19 -14.41
C VAL A 337 22.00 10.79 -14.92
N MET A 338 20.89 10.18 -14.50
CA MET A 338 20.61 8.77 -14.73
C MET A 338 19.61 8.59 -15.87
N LEU A 339 19.91 7.68 -16.79
CA LEU A 339 19.06 7.25 -17.90
C LEU A 339 18.78 5.77 -17.68
N GLY A 340 17.50 5.38 -17.58
CA GLY A 340 17.12 4.01 -17.27
C GLY A 340 16.02 3.44 -18.14
N ASN A 341 16.04 2.12 -18.26
CA ASN A 341 15.07 1.29 -18.96
C ASN A 341 15.31 -0.19 -18.58
N HIS A 342 14.27 -1.01 -18.45
CA HIS A 342 14.44 -2.45 -18.25
C HIS A 342 14.71 -3.18 -19.57
N PHE A 343 15.20 -4.41 -19.51
CA PHE A 343 15.45 -5.25 -20.69
C PHE A 343 14.83 -6.64 -20.60
N ASP A 344 14.34 -7.07 -19.44
CA ASP A 344 13.60 -8.32 -19.33
C ASP A 344 12.23 -8.19 -19.99
N ALA A 345 11.73 -9.29 -20.56
CA ALA A 345 10.45 -9.28 -21.26
C ALA A 345 9.67 -10.57 -21.01
N TRP A 346 8.33 -10.53 -21.10
CA TRP A 346 7.52 -11.76 -21.01
C TRP A 346 7.82 -12.79 -22.09
N VAL A 347 8.11 -12.33 -23.31
CA VAL A 347 8.48 -13.17 -24.46
C VAL A 347 9.68 -12.54 -25.17
N PHE A 348 9.49 -11.92 -26.35
CA PHE A 348 10.55 -11.28 -27.13
C PHE A 348 10.72 -9.79 -26.78
N GLY A 349 9.64 -9.12 -26.38
CA GLY A 349 9.67 -7.75 -25.89
C GLY A 349 10.22 -6.71 -26.84
N ALA A 350 9.90 -6.79 -28.13
CA ALA A 350 10.41 -5.81 -29.11
C ALA A 350 9.79 -4.43 -28.95
N VAL A 351 8.62 -4.32 -28.33
CA VAL A 351 8.07 -3.03 -27.93
C VAL A 351 8.45 -2.80 -26.47
N ASP A 352 7.88 -3.60 -25.57
CA ASP A 352 8.12 -3.57 -24.15
C ASP A 352 9.18 -4.64 -23.77
N PRO A 353 10.39 -4.24 -23.34
CA PRO A 353 10.92 -2.87 -23.23
C PRO A 353 11.94 -2.50 -24.31
N ASN A 354 12.26 -3.42 -25.23
CA ASN A 354 13.53 -3.31 -25.95
C ASN A 354 13.56 -2.24 -27.05
N SER A 355 12.41 -1.64 -27.35
CA SER A 355 12.37 -0.37 -28.10
C SER A 355 13.09 0.74 -27.32
N GLY A 356 12.91 0.84 -26.00
CA GLY A 356 13.69 1.72 -25.12
C GLY A 356 15.12 1.26 -24.93
N THR A 357 15.36 -0.05 -24.72
CA THR A 357 16.73 -0.57 -24.43
C THR A 357 17.67 -0.35 -25.60
N SER A 358 17.16 -0.54 -26.82
CA SER A 358 17.91 -0.29 -28.06
C SER A 358 18.28 1.19 -28.22
N ILE A 359 17.39 2.11 -27.82
CA ILE A 359 17.65 3.55 -27.78
C ILE A 359 18.66 3.88 -26.68
N LEU A 360 18.53 3.33 -25.47
CA LEU A 360 19.47 3.55 -24.35
C LEU A 360 20.90 3.18 -24.76
N ALA A 361 21.07 2.01 -25.40
CA ALA A 361 22.34 1.55 -25.92
C ALA A 361 22.94 2.51 -26.96
N GLU A 362 22.09 3.02 -27.86
CA GLU A 362 22.49 3.98 -28.89
C GLU A 362 22.83 5.37 -28.33
N VAL A 363 22.07 5.86 -27.35
CA VAL A 363 22.35 7.14 -26.68
C VAL A 363 23.71 7.09 -25.98
N ALA A 364 24.02 6.00 -25.27
CA ALA A 364 25.34 5.80 -24.67
C ALA A 364 26.47 5.85 -25.73
N ARG A 365 26.27 5.17 -26.86
CA ARG A 365 27.20 5.22 -28.00
C ARG A 365 27.35 6.62 -28.58
N ALA A 366 26.25 7.36 -28.75
CA ALA A 366 26.24 8.69 -29.34
C ALA A 366 27.01 9.71 -28.48
N PHE A 367 26.88 9.63 -27.15
CA PHE A 367 27.70 10.41 -26.22
C PHE A 367 29.19 10.09 -26.37
N MET A 368 29.56 8.80 -26.36
CA MET A 368 30.97 8.40 -26.53
C MET A 368 31.55 8.81 -27.89
N THR A 369 30.75 8.71 -28.95
CA THR A 369 31.13 9.15 -30.30
C THR A 369 31.41 10.66 -30.32
N THR A 370 30.54 11.45 -29.67
CA THR A 370 30.72 12.90 -29.55
C THR A 370 31.95 13.26 -28.71
N ILE A 371 32.18 12.57 -27.59
CA ILE A 371 33.38 12.74 -26.75
C ILE A 371 34.66 12.50 -27.57
N ARG A 372 34.69 11.44 -28.37
CA ARG A 372 35.84 11.11 -29.24
C ARG A 372 36.06 12.15 -30.34
N ALA A 373 34.97 12.64 -30.96
CA ALA A 373 35.05 13.58 -32.07
C ALA A 373 35.42 15.02 -31.64
N THR A 374 34.93 15.45 -30.47
CA THR A 374 35.02 16.86 -30.04
C THR A 374 35.97 17.08 -28.87
N GLY A 375 36.30 16.03 -28.10
CA GLY A 375 37.00 16.15 -26.82
C GLY A 375 36.15 16.71 -25.68
N TRP A 376 34.84 16.92 -25.89
CA TRP A 376 33.90 17.30 -24.85
C TRP A 376 33.85 16.23 -23.75
N LYS A 377 33.63 16.68 -22.52
CA LYS A 377 33.30 15.83 -21.38
C LYS A 377 32.13 16.47 -20.64
N PRO A 378 31.13 15.70 -20.23
CA PRO A 378 30.05 16.24 -19.41
C PRO A 378 30.63 16.72 -18.07
N LYS A 379 30.07 17.79 -17.51
CA LYS A 379 30.52 18.26 -16.18
C LYS A 379 30.13 17.28 -15.09
N ARG A 380 28.94 16.70 -15.20
CA ARG A 380 28.37 15.68 -14.31
C ARG A 380 28.51 14.29 -14.89
N THR A 381 28.36 13.27 -14.05
CA THR A 381 28.41 11.88 -14.49
C THR A 381 27.08 11.50 -15.16
N LEU A 382 27.16 10.91 -16.34
CA LEU A 382 26.02 10.21 -16.96
C LEU A 382 26.05 8.75 -16.50
N VAL A 383 24.91 8.23 -16.06
CA VAL A 383 24.75 6.84 -15.63
C VAL A 383 23.66 6.19 -16.49
N PHE A 384 24.02 5.13 -17.19
CA PHE A 384 23.10 4.33 -18.00
C PHE A 384 22.71 3.09 -17.21
N CYS A 385 21.41 2.82 -17.09
CA CYS A 385 20.89 1.75 -16.25
C CYS A 385 20.00 0.84 -17.08
N ALA A 386 20.41 -0.42 -17.25
CA ALA A 386 19.58 -1.46 -17.83
C ALA A 386 19.09 -2.36 -16.70
N TRP A 387 17.78 -2.32 -16.41
CA TRP A 387 17.16 -3.03 -15.29
C TRP A 387 16.67 -4.42 -15.69
N ASP A 388 16.79 -5.39 -14.78
CA ASP A 388 16.25 -6.75 -14.94
C ASP A 388 15.04 -6.94 -14.01
N ALA A 389 14.14 -7.85 -14.34
CA ALA A 389 12.95 -8.20 -13.58
C ALA A 389 11.99 -7.04 -13.29
N GLU A 390 11.87 -6.06 -14.18
CA GLU A 390 10.82 -5.03 -14.07
C GLU A 390 9.44 -5.67 -14.17
N GLU A 391 9.28 -6.61 -15.11
CA GLU A 391 8.00 -7.27 -15.41
C GLU A 391 7.46 -8.06 -14.22
N TYR A 392 8.33 -8.35 -13.26
CA TYR A 392 8.07 -9.09 -12.03
C TYR A 392 7.80 -8.20 -10.81
N GLY A 393 7.63 -6.89 -11.02
CA GLY A 393 7.29 -5.91 -9.97
C GLY A 393 8.41 -4.89 -9.74
N LEU A 394 8.96 -4.29 -10.80
CA LEU A 394 10.04 -3.30 -10.74
C LEU A 394 11.30 -3.81 -10.03
N THR A 395 11.53 -5.12 -10.02
CA THR A 395 12.40 -5.75 -9.03
C THR A 395 13.83 -5.22 -9.13
N GLY A 396 14.46 -5.24 -10.31
CA GLY A 396 15.85 -4.80 -10.45
C GLY A 396 16.10 -3.35 -10.04
N SER A 397 15.22 -2.42 -10.41
CA SER A 397 15.37 -1.00 -10.05
C SER A 397 15.07 -0.72 -8.59
N VAL A 398 14.10 -1.42 -7.98
CA VAL A 398 13.81 -1.34 -6.54
C VAL A 398 14.99 -1.87 -5.72
N GLU A 399 15.50 -3.07 -6.03
CA GLU A 399 16.66 -3.62 -5.31
C GLU A 399 17.90 -2.71 -5.40
N PHE A 400 18.11 -2.09 -6.57
CA PHE A 400 19.20 -1.13 -6.77
C PHE A 400 19.03 0.14 -5.94
N THR A 401 17.81 0.69 -5.89
CA THR A 401 17.53 1.90 -5.11
C THR A 401 17.58 1.63 -3.60
N GLU A 402 17.21 0.44 -3.16
CA GLU A 402 17.39 -0.01 -1.76
C GLU A 402 18.86 -0.22 -1.41
N GLU A 403 19.66 -0.88 -2.26
CA GLU A 403 21.10 -1.09 -2.02
C GLU A 403 21.85 0.24 -1.95
N PHE A 404 21.56 1.14 -2.88
CA PHE A 404 22.31 2.38 -3.06
C PHE A 404 21.57 3.61 -2.53
N ALA A 405 20.56 3.45 -1.67
CA ALA A 405 19.72 4.53 -1.15
C ALA A 405 20.54 5.75 -0.67
N ASN A 406 21.56 5.52 0.16
CA ASN A 406 22.42 6.59 0.68
C ASN A 406 23.25 7.28 -0.40
N VAL A 407 23.75 6.51 -1.38
CA VAL A 407 24.58 7.06 -2.47
C VAL A 407 23.71 7.87 -3.41
N LEU A 408 22.58 7.31 -3.84
CA LEU A 408 21.63 7.96 -4.74
C LEU A 408 20.98 9.18 -4.09
N SER A 409 20.77 9.16 -2.77
CA SER A 409 20.23 10.30 -2.03
C SER A 409 21.11 11.55 -2.09
N GLU A 410 22.42 11.37 -2.16
CA GLU A 410 23.39 12.47 -2.23
C GLU A 410 23.80 12.81 -3.66
N ARG A 411 23.85 11.80 -4.55
CA ARG A 411 24.47 11.92 -5.88
C ARG A 411 23.49 12.06 -7.02
N ALA A 412 22.34 11.40 -6.98
CA ALA A 412 21.40 11.42 -8.08
C ALA A 412 20.79 12.83 -8.23
N VAL A 413 20.96 13.40 -9.43
CA VAL A 413 20.41 14.71 -9.80
C VAL A 413 19.00 14.52 -10.33
N VAL A 414 18.82 13.59 -11.26
CA VAL A 414 17.58 13.30 -11.98
C VAL A 414 17.64 11.87 -12.51
N TYR A 415 16.48 11.22 -12.60
CA TYR A 415 16.30 9.94 -13.28
C TYR A 415 15.35 10.11 -14.48
N LEU A 416 15.81 9.68 -15.65
CA LEU A 416 15.11 9.85 -16.94
C LEU A 416 14.78 8.46 -17.49
N ASN A 417 13.49 8.15 -17.57
CA ASN A 417 12.97 6.85 -17.97
C ASN A 417 12.42 6.89 -19.39
N LEU A 418 12.83 5.94 -20.21
CA LEU A 418 12.20 5.64 -21.50
C LEU A 418 12.02 4.13 -21.56
N ASP A 419 10.82 3.69 -21.23
CA ASP A 419 10.47 2.28 -21.25
C ASP A 419 10.33 1.76 -22.69
N LEU A 420 9.35 2.29 -23.41
CA LEU A 420 8.97 1.77 -24.71
C LEU A 420 8.48 2.86 -25.68
N ILE A 421 8.35 2.49 -26.95
CA ILE A 421 7.69 3.24 -28.02
C ILE A 421 6.45 2.49 -28.47
N SER A 422 5.26 3.06 -28.24
CA SER A 422 3.97 2.39 -28.49
C SER A 422 3.22 2.91 -29.73
N SER A 423 3.74 3.93 -30.41
CA SER A 423 3.15 4.49 -31.64
C SER A 423 4.08 5.50 -32.34
N ASN A 424 3.61 6.11 -33.44
CA ASN A 424 4.24 7.22 -34.17
C ASN A 424 3.40 8.51 -34.20
N GLN A 425 2.46 8.72 -33.28
CA GLN A 425 1.63 9.92 -33.32
C GLN A 425 2.27 11.12 -32.62
N THR A 426 2.65 10.99 -31.35
CA THR A 426 3.21 12.13 -30.60
C THR A 426 4.01 11.68 -29.37
N LEU A 427 4.88 12.57 -28.91
CA LEU A 427 5.48 12.49 -27.57
C LEU A 427 4.39 12.59 -26.49
N TYR A 428 4.56 11.83 -25.42
CA TYR A 428 3.88 11.98 -24.14
C TYR A 428 4.92 11.93 -23.02
N VAL A 429 4.74 12.79 -22.01
CA VAL A 429 5.66 12.89 -20.87
C VAL A 429 4.86 13.00 -19.58
N SER A 430 5.21 12.15 -18.62
CA SER A 430 4.88 12.31 -17.21
C SER A 430 6.13 12.77 -16.48
N ALA A 431 6.04 13.84 -15.68
CA ALA A 431 7.22 14.35 -14.98
C ALA A 431 6.83 15.16 -13.74
N VAL A 432 7.69 15.14 -12.73
CA VAL A 432 7.55 16.04 -11.58
C VAL A 432 7.66 17.51 -12.02
N PRO A 433 6.95 18.46 -11.38
CA PRO A 433 6.86 19.84 -11.86
C PRO A 433 8.20 20.58 -11.94
N THR A 434 9.18 20.17 -11.14
CA THR A 434 10.53 20.72 -11.15
C THR A 434 11.27 20.45 -12.47
N LEU A 435 10.81 19.50 -13.29
CA LEU A 435 11.42 19.13 -14.58
C LEU A 435 10.67 19.65 -15.80
N HIS A 436 9.44 20.17 -15.64
CA HIS A 436 8.55 20.55 -16.76
C HIS A 436 9.22 21.48 -17.77
N LYS A 437 9.97 22.48 -17.29
CA LYS A 437 10.68 23.41 -18.17
C LYS A 437 11.81 22.73 -18.95
N ALA A 438 12.62 21.90 -18.31
CA ALA A 438 13.74 21.21 -18.96
C ALA A 438 13.28 20.24 -20.04
N VAL A 439 12.20 19.50 -19.76
CA VAL A 439 11.52 18.62 -20.70
C VAL A 439 11.05 19.41 -21.92
N VAL A 440 10.30 20.49 -21.71
CA VAL A 440 9.77 21.31 -22.81
C VAL A 440 10.87 21.96 -23.63
N ASP A 441 11.88 22.53 -22.98
CA ASP A 441 13.00 23.17 -23.67
C ASP A 441 13.80 22.16 -24.51
N SER A 442 13.92 20.91 -24.04
CA SER A 442 14.55 19.82 -24.81
C SER A 442 13.69 19.40 -26.01
N ALA A 443 12.38 19.26 -25.83
CA ALA A 443 11.45 18.88 -26.91
C ALA A 443 11.38 19.93 -28.04
N LYS A 444 11.58 21.22 -27.73
CA LYS A 444 11.67 22.31 -28.72
C LYS A 444 12.92 22.25 -29.59
N LEU A 445 13.93 21.48 -29.21
CA LEU A 445 15.20 21.36 -29.93
C LEU A 445 15.22 20.17 -30.88
N VAL A 446 14.27 19.25 -30.76
CA VAL A 446 14.21 18.03 -31.57
C VAL A 446 13.16 18.20 -32.67
N PRO A 447 13.52 18.06 -33.95
CA PRO A 447 12.55 18.02 -35.05
C PRO A 447 11.57 16.86 -34.85
N ASP A 448 10.30 17.07 -35.21
CA ASP A 448 9.33 15.98 -35.18
C ASP A 448 9.68 14.91 -36.24
N PRO A 449 9.61 13.60 -35.89
CA PRO A 449 10.02 12.51 -36.79
C PRO A 449 9.09 12.33 -38.01
N ILE A 450 7.86 12.87 -37.95
CA ILE A 450 6.86 12.76 -39.01
C ILE A 450 6.77 14.06 -39.82
N ASP A 451 6.78 15.22 -39.16
CA ASP A 451 6.82 16.54 -39.81
C ASP A 451 8.01 17.38 -39.34
N ALA A 452 9.14 17.24 -40.03
CA ALA A 452 10.38 17.95 -39.70
C ALA A 452 10.31 19.50 -39.75
N LYS A 453 9.20 20.10 -40.21
CA LYS A 453 8.95 21.55 -40.10
C LYS A 453 8.53 21.97 -38.70
N ARG A 454 8.07 21.01 -37.90
CA ARG A 454 7.66 21.16 -36.51
C ARG A 454 8.70 20.53 -35.60
N THR A 455 8.67 20.92 -34.35
CA THR A 455 9.41 20.27 -33.27
C THR A 455 8.53 19.22 -32.60
N MET A 456 9.14 18.27 -31.88
CA MET A 456 8.39 17.34 -31.03
C MET A 456 7.50 18.09 -30.02
N PHE A 457 7.94 19.24 -29.53
CA PHE A 457 7.12 20.11 -28.68
C PHE A 457 5.85 20.60 -29.39
N ASP A 458 5.95 20.99 -30.66
CA ASP A 458 4.80 21.55 -31.38
C ASP A 458 3.71 20.50 -31.59
N THR A 459 4.08 19.26 -31.93
CA THR A 459 3.14 18.13 -32.09
C THR A 459 2.60 17.68 -30.74
N TRP A 460 3.47 17.53 -29.73
CA TRP A 460 3.07 17.23 -28.36
C TRP A 460 2.04 18.21 -27.81
N LYS A 461 2.30 19.51 -27.90
CA LYS A 461 1.37 20.56 -27.44
C LYS A 461 0.03 20.51 -28.16
N ALA A 462 0.02 20.15 -29.44
CA ALA A 462 -1.21 20.08 -30.23
C ALA A 462 -2.10 18.90 -29.81
N HIS A 463 -1.50 17.77 -29.42
CA HIS A 463 -2.23 16.57 -29.02
C HIS A 463 -2.55 16.52 -27.52
N PHE A 464 -1.68 17.08 -26.68
CA PHE A 464 -1.85 17.17 -25.23
C PHE A 464 -1.79 18.64 -24.78
N PRO A 465 -2.82 19.45 -25.10
CA PRO A 465 -2.84 20.86 -24.77
C PRO A 465 -2.89 21.08 -23.24
N PRO A 466 -2.41 22.23 -22.75
CA PRO A 466 -2.47 22.55 -21.34
C PRO A 466 -3.90 22.56 -20.80
N LYS A 467 -4.06 22.08 -19.56
CA LYS A 467 -5.29 22.29 -18.78
C LYS A 467 -5.48 23.76 -18.38
N GLU A 468 -4.38 24.48 -18.05
CA GLU A 468 -4.45 25.83 -17.47
C GLU A 468 -3.44 26.83 -18.06
N SER A 469 -2.14 26.50 -18.09
CA SER A 469 -1.08 27.39 -18.59
C SER A 469 -0.90 27.27 -20.09
N ARG A 470 -1.21 28.33 -20.86
CA ARG A 470 -1.15 28.34 -22.35
C ARG A 470 0.20 27.94 -22.96
N ASP A 471 1.28 27.91 -22.19
CA ASP A 471 2.64 27.80 -22.71
C ASP A 471 3.24 26.39 -22.65
N MET A 472 2.68 25.45 -21.87
CA MET A 472 3.21 24.09 -21.70
C MET A 472 2.18 23.02 -22.09
N PRO A 473 2.57 21.87 -22.66
CA PRO A 473 1.70 20.71 -22.82
C PRO A 473 1.28 20.13 -21.47
N GLN A 474 0.21 19.34 -21.45
CA GLN A 474 -0.15 18.56 -20.26
C GLN A 474 0.97 17.57 -19.93
N MET A 475 1.35 17.54 -18.64
CA MET A 475 2.26 16.57 -18.04
C MET A 475 1.64 16.10 -16.74
N ASP A 476 1.44 14.78 -16.63
CA ASP A 476 0.92 14.13 -15.44
C ASP A 476 2.09 13.75 -14.51
N ILE A 477 1.78 13.36 -13.26
CA ILE A 477 2.79 12.81 -12.34
C ILE A 477 3.00 11.33 -12.69
N PRO A 478 4.26 10.85 -12.83
CA PRO A 478 4.52 9.44 -13.10
C PRO A 478 3.98 8.53 -12.00
N GLY A 479 3.37 7.40 -12.37
CA GLY A 479 2.85 6.39 -11.45
C GLY A 479 3.87 5.30 -11.15
N SER A 480 3.39 4.11 -10.78
CA SER A 480 4.26 2.95 -10.53
C SER A 480 4.34 1.98 -11.70
N GLU A 481 4.10 2.47 -12.91
CA GLU A 481 4.09 1.68 -14.14
C GLU A 481 5.47 1.22 -14.61
N SER A 482 6.57 1.79 -14.13
CA SER A 482 7.94 1.46 -14.60
C SER A 482 9.01 1.84 -13.56
N ASP A 483 10.28 1.60 -13.88
CA ASP A 483 11.45 1.66 -12.99
C ASP A 483 11.69 3.01 -12.30
N HIS A 484 11.07 4.10 -12.77
CA HIS A 484 11.21 5.42 -12.17
C HIS A 484 10.57 5.52 -10.78
N TRP A 485 9.61 4.64 -10.45
CA TRP A 485 8.80 4.76 -9.24
C TRP A 485 9.63 4.89 -7.97
N ASN A 486 10.54 3.94 -7.71
CA ASN A 486 11.28 3.92 -6.45
C ASN A 486 12.28 5.09 -6.35
N PHE A 487 12.80 5.59 -7.48
CA PHE A 487 13.60 6.81 -7.49
C PHE A 487 12.80 8.02 -6.98
N MET A 488 11.57 8.17 -7.45
CA MET A 488 10.69 9.26 -7.05
C MET A 488 10.15 9.09 -5.63
N ASN A 489 9.51 7.95 -5.37
CA ASN A 489 8.65 7.76 -4.22
C ASN A 489 9.41 7.30 -2.96
N PHE A 490 10.48 6.52 -3.12
CA PHE A 490 11.33 6.09 -2.00
C PHE A 490 12.50 7.05 -1.75
N LEU A 491 13.11 7.64 -2.80
CA LEU A 491 14.30 8.50 -2.66
C LEU A 491 14.07 10.00 -2.90
N GLY A 492 12.89 10.40 -3.39
CA GLY A 492 12.60 11.81 -3.72
C GLY A 492 13.47 12.36 -4.84
N ILE A 493 13.97 11.50 -5.73
CA ILE A 493 14.75 11.90 -6.89
C ILE A 493 13.76 12.41 -7.95
N PRO A 494 14.00 13.59 -8.54
CA PRO A 494 13.15 14.09 -9.62
C PRO A 494 13.16 13.12 -10.82
N VAL A 495 11.98 12.75 -11.30
CA VAL A 495 11.80 11.80 -12.41
C VAL A 495 11.04 12.40 -13.59
N ALA A 496 11.44 12.02 -14.79
CA ALA A 496 10.66 12.18 -16.01
C ALA A 496 10.56 10.83 -16.71
N ASP A 497 9.34 10.39 -16.99
CA ASP A 497 8.99 9.24 -17.79
C ASP A 497 8.38 9.72 -19.11
N PHE A 498 8.82 9.17 -20.23
CA PHE A 498 8.36 9.63 -21.54
C PHE A 498 8.35 8.51 -22.56
N THR A 499 7.43 8.63 -23.51
CA THR A 499 7.22 7.67 -24.60
C THR A 499 6.70 8.39 -25.84
N TYR A 500 6.74 7.73 -26.99
CA TYR A 500 5.98 8.14 -28.17
C TYR A 500 4.77 7.20 -28.31
N ARG A 501 3.55 7.77 -28.24
CA ARG A 501 2.31 6.99 -28.10
C ARG A 501 1.16 7.52 -28.95
N SER A 502 0.11 6.71 -29.03
CA SER A 502 -1.16 7.05 -29.65
C SER A 502 -1.89 8.10 -28.80
N VAL A 503 -2.63 9.01 -29.43
CA VAL A 503 -3.44 10.01 -28.73
C VAL A 503 -4.69 9.37 -28.12
N ASP A 504 -5.30 8.45 -28.87
CA ASP A 504 -6.57 7.80 -28.49
C ASP A 504 -6.41 6.58 -27.57
N ARG A 505 -5.16 6.18 -27.26
CA ARG A 505 -4.85 4.95 -26.50
C ARG A 505 -3.67 5.18 -25.56
N VAL A 506 -3.83 4.81 -24.28
CA VAL A 506 -2.77 4.93 -23.26
C VAL A 506 -1.66 3.90 -23.49
N GLY A 507 -2.03 2.66 -23.81
CA GLY A 507 -1.10 1.59 -24.21
C GLY A 507 -1.30 1.16 -25.66
N TYR A 508 -0.83 -0.05 -26.00
CA TYR A 508 -0.95 -0.63 -27.34
C TYR A 508 -1.53 -2.05 -27.30
N PRO A 509 -2.23 -2.52 -28.35
CA PRO A 509 -3.04 -3.74 -28.24
C PRO A 509 -2.24 -5.04 -28.09
N LEU A 510 -1.00 -5.07 -28.59
CA LEU A 510 -0.12 -6.26 -28.55
C LEU A 510 0.62 -6.46 -27.22
N TYR A 511 0.41 -5.56 -26.26
CA TYR A 511 1.11 -5.51 -24.97
C TYR A 511 1.12 -6.84 -24.21
N HIS A 512 2.31 -7.21 -23.73
CA HIS A 512 2.68 -8.45 -23.03
C HIS A 512 2.31 -9.74 -23.77
N SER A 513 2.07 -9.64 -25.08
CA SER A 513 1.72 -10.78 -25.91
C SER A 513 2.95 -11.36 -26.57
N ARG A 514 2.79 -12.53 -27.19
CA ARG A 514 3.87 -13.12 -27.99
C ARG A 514 4.16 -12.35 -29.29
N TYR A 515 3.30 -11.40 -29.66
CA TYR A 515 3.33 -10.71 -30.94
C TYR A 515 4.17 -9.42 -30.91
N GLU A 516 4.82 -9.12 -29.80
CA GLU A 516 5.82 -8.06 -29.69
C GLU A 516 7.13 -8.46 -30.38
N LEU A 517 7.07 -8.46 -31.71
CA LEU A 517 8.17 -8.84 -32.59
C LEU A 517 8.84 -7.58 -33.19
N PRO A 518 10.11 -7.64 -33.62
CA PRO A 518 10.81 -6.51 -34.25
C PRO A 518 10.03 -5.84 -35.37
N LEU A 519 9.29 -6.63 -36.16
CA LEU A 519 8.46 -6.14 -37.27
C LEU A 519 7.38 -5.15 -36.83
N VAL A 520 6.93 -5.19 -35.57
CA VAL A 520 5.95 -4.22 -35.06
C VAL A 520 6.55 -2.83 -35.13
N ASN A 521 7.79 -2.66 -34.70
CA ASN A 521 8.50 -1.39 -34.82
C ASN A 521 8.83 -1.05 -36.28
N GLU A 522 9.27 -2.03 -37.07
CA GLU A 522 9.70 -1.80 -38.45
C GLU A 522 8.56 -1.44 -39.41
N HIS A 523 7.35 -1.98 -39.19
CA HIS A 523 6.27 -1.89 -40.18
C HIS A 523 4.99 -1.24 -39.66
N LEU A 524 4.75 -1.24 -38.35
CA LEU A 524 3.52 -0.71 -37.77
C LEU A 524 3.77 0.60 -37.01
N PHE A 525 4.71 0.60 -36.07
CA PHE A 525 4.96 1.76 -35.20
C PHE A 525 5.91 2.76 -35.81
N ASP A 526 7.03 2.37 -36.42
CA ASP A 526 8.01 3.32 -36.96
C ASP A 526 8.45 2.97 -38.41
N PRO A 527 7.50 2.93 -39.36
CA PRO A 527 7.76 2.51 -40.74
C PRO A 527 8.68 3.45 -41.52
N ASN A 528 8.94 4.65 -40.99
CA ASN A 528 9.84 5.62 -41.60
C ASN A 528 11.31 5.38 -41.16
N HIS A 529 11.78 4.14 -41.28
CA HIS A 529 13.16 3.75 -40.98
C HIS A 529 13.63 4.15 -39.58
N PHE A 530 12.85 3.84 -38.54
CA PHE A 530 13.19 4.12 -37.14
C PHE A 530 13.37 5.63 -36.83
N ALA A 531 12.63 6.49 -37.52
CA ALA A 531 12.70 7.94 -37.34
C ALA A 531 12.17 8.38 -35.96
N VAL A 532 11.10 7.77 -35.45
CA VAL A 532 10.56 8.02 -34.11
C VAL A 532 11.57 7.61 -33.05
N HIS A 533 12.15 6.41 -33.16
CA HIS A 533 13.19 5.93 -32.24
C HIS A 533 14.40 6.86 -32.21
N ARG A 534 14.82 7.36 -33.38
CA ARG A 534 15.90 8.35 -33.48
C ARG A 534 15.54 9.65 -32.77
N ALA A 535 14.35 10.20 -33.01
CA ALA A 535 13.90 11.45 -32.38
C ALA A 535 13.80 11.30 -30.86
N MET A 536 13.30 10.17 -30.36
CA MET A 536 13.26 9.86 -28.93
C MET A 536 14.66 9.73 -28.32
N GLY A 537 15.60 9.10 -29.03
CA GLY A 537 17.01 9.10 -28.62
C GLY A 537 17.61 10.50 -28.55
N GLN A 538 17.31 11.37 -29.53
CA GLN A 538 17.77 12.76 -29.55
C GLN A 538 17.18 13.56 -28.38
N PHE A 539 15.89 13.38 -28.10
CA PHE A 539 15.22 13.99 -26.96
C PHE A 539 15.83 13.55 -25.62
N TRP A 540 15.99 12.24 -25.41
CA TRP A 540 16.57 11.69 -24.20
C TRP A 540 18.01 12.18 -23.98
N ALA A 541 18.81 12.19 -25.05
CA ALA A 541 20.19 12.65 -25.01
C ALA A 541 20.30 14.17 -24.74
N GLU A 542 19.46 15.01 -25.35
CA GLU A 542 19.47 16.46 -25.06
C GLU A 542 19.02 16.75 -23.63
N LEU A 543 17.99 16.06 -23.14
CA LEU A 543 17.52 16.22 -21.76
C LEU A 543 18.64 15.85 -20.79
N ALA A 544 19.28 14.70 -20.96
CA ALA A 544 20.42 14.28 -20.14
C ALA A 544 21.61 15.26 -20.25
N ARG A 545 21.98 15.68 -21.47
CA ARG A 545 23.07 16.63 -21.71
C ARG A 545 22.79 17.99 -21.04
N SER A 546 21.54 18.44 -21.05
CA SER A 546 21.14 19.70 -20.40
C SER A 546 21.44 19.68 -18.90
N PHE A 547 21.10 18.60 -18.20
CA PHE A 547 21.45 18.42 -16.78
C PHE A 547 22.95 18.21 -16.60
N ALA A 548 23.60 17.49 -17.51
CA ALA A 548 25.01 17.14 -17.38
C ALA A 548 25.98 18.31 -17.58
N ASP A 549 25.63 19.30 -18.40
CA ASP A 549 26.52 20.42 -18.77
C ASP A 549 26.17 21.76 -18.11
N SER A 550 24.92 21.97 -17.70
CA SER A 550 24.47 23.29 -17.24
C SER A 550 25.16 23.70 -15.94
N ALA A 551 25.65 24.94 -15.86
CA ALA A 551 26.28 25.45 -14.64
C ALA A 551 25.26 25.49 -13.48
N LEU A 552 24.07 26.02 -13.75
CA LEU A 552 22.90 25.92 -12.89
C LEU A 552 22.01 24.79 -13.41
N LEU A 553 21.58 23.89 -12.54
CA LEU A 553 20.71 22.78 -12.90
C LEU A 553 19.36 23.32 -13.43
N PRO A 554 18.84 22.79 -14.55
CA PRO A 554 17.66 23.33 -15.22
C PRO A 554 16.33 22.95 -14.52
N PHE A 555 16.29 23.02 -13.19
CA PHE A 555 15.07 22.84 -12.41
C PHE A 555 14.22 24.12 -12.44
N SER A 556 12.90 23.95 -12.40
CA SER A 556 11.91 25.03 -12.34
C SER A 556 11.14 25.05 -11.01
N PRO A 557 11.76 25.51 -9.90
CA PRO A 557 11.11 25.59 -8.59
C PRO A 557 9.85 26.47 -8.61
N GLU A 558 9.79 27.47 -9.51
CA GLU A 558 8.60 28.29 -9.71
C GLU A 558 7.39 27.50 -10.22
N ILE A 559 7.59 26.56 -11.16
CA ILE A 559 6.50 25.76 -11.73
C ILE A 559 5.98 24.83 -10.63
N PHE A 560 6.90 24.22 -9.88
CA PHE A 560 6.56 23.41 -8.72
C PHE A 560 5.76 24.20 -7.67
N ALA A 561 6.20 25.42 -7.32
CA ALA A 561 5.51 26.25 -6.35
C ALA A 561 4.09 26.63 -6.80
N HIS A 562 3.92 26.95 -8.08
CA HIS A 562 2.61 27.26 -8.66
C HIS A 562 1.68 26.03 -8.68
N LYS A 563 2.17 24.86 -9.13
CA LYS A 563 1.39 23.61 -9.09
C LYS A 563 0.99 23.23 -7.67
N LEU A 564 1.91 23.35 -6.72
CA LEU A 564 1.61 23.07 -5.32
C LEU A 564 0.48 23.95 -4.78
N MET A 565 0.52 25.26 -5.06
CA MET A 565 -0.50 26.21 -4.60
C MET A 565 -1.85 26.04 -5.30
N HIS A 566 -1.86 25.86 -6.62
CA HIS A 566 -3.07 26.01 -7.42
C HIS A 566 -3.68 24.68 -7.87
N GLU A 567 -2.92 23.59 -7.90
CA GLU A 567 -3.44 22.28 -8.31
C GLU A 567 -3.51 21.33 -7.11
N TYR A 568 -2.45 21.26 -6.29
CA TYR A 568 -2.35 20.20 -5.28
C TYR A 568 -3.02 20.53 -3.95
N LEU A 569 -2.99 21.81 -3.56
CA LEU A 569 -3.61 22.24 -2.30
C LEU A 569 -5.12 22.51 -2.41
N GLU A 570 -5.65 22.72 -3.61
CA GLU A 570 -7.07 23.06 -3.81
C GLU A 570 -7.98 21.91 -3.39
N ASP A 571 -7.71 20.69 -3.85
CA ASP A 571 -8.47 19.48 -3.50
C ASP A 571 -8.40 19.16 -2.00
N LEU A 572 -7.21 19.31 -1.41
CA LEU A 572 -7.01 19.12 0.03
C LEU A 572 -7.78 20.17 0.83
N GLN A 573 -7.75 21.43 0.38
CA GLN A 573 -8.48 22.53 1.01
C GLN A 573 -9.99 22.29 0.95
N GLN A 574 -10.51 21.85 -0.19
CA GLN A 574 -11.93 21.54 -0.35
C GLN A 574 -12.34 20.37 0.56
N SER A 575 -11.53 19.31 0.64
CA SER A 575 -11.77 18.14 1.48
C SER A 575 -11.79 18.50 2.98
N ILE A 576 -10.80 19.27 3.45
CA ILE A 576 -10.73 19.74 4.84
C ILE A 576 -11.89 20.70 5.15
N PHE A 577 -12.28 21.56 4.20
CA PHE A 577 -13.40 22.48 4.39
C PHE A 577 -14.73 21.74 4.54
N ASN A 578 -14.97 20.73 3.71
CA ASN A 578 -16.15 19.88 3.80
C ASN A 578 -16.22 19.19 5.17
N LEU A 579 -15.11 18.59 5.62
CA LEU A 579 -15.03 17.96 6.94
C LEU A 579 -15.21 18.97 8.08
N TYR A 580 -14.68 20.19 7.95
CA TYR A 580 -14.83 21.24 8.96
C TYR A 580 -16.27 21.70 9.13
N ASN A 581 -17.07 21.68 8.06
CA ASN A 581 -18.49 22.01 8.13
C ASN A 581 -19.29 20.95 8.92
N GLU A 582 -18.82 19.70 8.93
CA GLU A 582 -19.49 18.59 9.61
C GLU A 582 -18.93 18.36 11.03
N PHE A 583 -17.61 18.49 11.22
CA PHE A 583 -16.87 18.18 12.45
C PHE A 583 -15.86 19.29 12.82
N PRO A 584 -16.33 20.49 13.23
CA PRO A 584 -15.47 21.66 13.38
C PRO A 584 -14.45 21.55 14.52
N ALA A 585 -14.74 20.82 15.60
CA ALA A 585 -13.81 20.70 16.73
C ALA A 585 -12.67 19.73 16.41
N GLU A 586 -12.99 18.65 15.70
CA GLU A 586 -12.10 17.56 15.32
C GLU A 586 -11.14 17.97 14.20
N THR A 587 -11.59 18.84 13.30
CA THR A 587 -10.85 19.25 12.09
C THR A 587 -10.10 20.57 12.23
N GLU A 588 -10.31 21.31 13.32
CA GLU A 588 -9.60 22.57 13.60
C GLU A 588 -8.07 22.44 13.56
N PRO A 589 -7.42 21.37 14.08
CA PRO A 589 -5.99 21.17 13.91
C PRO A 589 -5.56 21.04 12.45
N ALA A 590 -6.31 20.28 11.64
CA ALA A 590 -6.03 20.08 10.21
C ALA A 590 -6.16 21.40 9.44
N LYS A 591 -7.20 22.19 9.74
CA LYS A 591 -7.39 23.53 9.18
C LYS A 591 -6.23 24.48 9.52
N ARG A 592 -5.74 24.48 10.76
CA ARG A 592 -4.56 25.29 11.14
C ARG A 592 -3.30 24.85 10.40
N GLN A 593 -3.09 23.54 10.24
CA GLN A 593 -1.96 23.01 9.48
C GLN A 593 -2.04 23.40 8.01
N LEU A 594 -3.20 23.27 7.38
CA LEU A 594 -3.44 23.71 6.01
C LEU A 594 -3.12 25.20 5.84
N ASN A 595 -3.60 26.07 6.73
CA ASN A 595 -3.29 27.50 6.67
C ASN A 595 -1.79 27.79 6.80
N SER A 596 -1.09 27.05 7.67
CA SER A 596 0.37 27.16 7.79
C SER A 596 1.09 26.72 6.52
N LEU A 597 0.63 25.63 5.90
CA LEU A 597 1.18 25.12 4.65
C LEU A 597 0.99 26.13 3.51
N VAL A 598 -0.21 26.68 3.36
CA VAL A 598 -0.51 27.74 2.38
C VAL A 598 0.42 28.93 2.57
N ALA A 599 0.61 29.41 3.81
CA ALA A 599 1.53 30.51 4.10
C ALA A 599 2.99 30.19 3.72
N SER A 600 3.47 28.98 4.05
CA SER A 600 4.81 28.53 3.68
C SER A 600 5.00 28.40 2.17
N VAL A 601 3.99 27.95 1.43
CA VAL A 601 4.05 27.86 -0.04
C VAL A 601 4.05 29.25 -0.67
N LEU A 602 3.28 30.22 -0.14
CA LEU A 602 3.33 31.62 -0.61
C LEU A 602 4.72 32.23 -0.41
N GLU A 603 5.35 32.01 0.74
CA GLU A 603 6.73 32.43 0.98
C GLU A 603 7.70 31.74 0.00
N PHE A 604 7.52 30.44 -0.24
CA PHE A 604 8.33 29.69 -1.20
C PHE A 604 8.20 30.24 -2.63
N ILE A 605 6.99 30.60 -3.08
CA ILE A 605 6.75 31.27 -4.38
C ILE A 605 7.54 32.58 -4.47
N GLU A 606 7.51 33.40 -3.42
CA GLU A 606 8.24 34.66 -3.38
C GLU A 606 9.76 34.43 -3.49
N GLN A 607 10.30 33.45 -2.74
CA GLN A 607 11.72 33.12 -2.77
C GLN A 607 12.15 32.52 -4.12
N ALA A 608 11.34 31.63 -4.71
CA ALA A 608 11.60 31.03 -6.01
C ALA A 608 11.66 32.10 -7.12
N ASN A 609 10.76 33.09 -7.07
CA ASN A 609 10.78 34.20 -8.02
C ASN A 609 11.96 35.15 -7.81
N LYS A 610 12.38 35.41 -6.56
CA LYS A 610 13.60 36.18 -6.27
C LYS A 610 14.86 35.47 -6.74
N ALA A 611 14.93 34.14 -6.64
CA ALA A 611 16.10 33.38 -7.07
C ALA A 611 16.40 33.55 -8.57
N LYS A 612 15.38 33.82 -9.41
CA LYS A 612 15.55 34.10 -10.86
C LYS A 612 16.34 35.36 -11.17
N THR A 613 16.37 36.33 -10.25
CA THR A 613 16.99 37.65 -10.49
C THR A 613 18.38 37.76 -9.88
N VAL A 614 18.82 36.76 -9.12
CA VAL A 614 20.17 36.72 -8.52
C VAL A 614 21.18 36.50 -9.64
N PRO A 615 22.13 37.42 -9.90
CA PRO A 615 23.20 37.20 -10.87
C PRO A 615 23.97 35.93 -10.51
N HIS A 616 24.07 34.99 -11.44
CA HIS A 616 24.77 33.73 -11.25
C HIS A 616 26.27 33.86 -11.53
N ASP A 617 26.84 35.03 -11.23
CA ASP A 617 28.19 35.44 -11.60
C ASP A 617 29.21 34.78 -10.66
N GLY A 618 29.45 33.48 -10.88
CA GLY A 618 30.49 32.72 -10.19
C GLY A 618 30.11 31.26 -9.91
N ALA A 619 31.08 30.36 -10.11
CA ALA A 619 30.92 28.92 -9.91
C ALA A 619 30.42 28.55 -8.48
N LYS A 620 30.86 29.28 -7.45
CA LYS A 620 30.43 29.04 -6.06
C LYS A 620 28.94 29.31 -5.82
N THR A 621 28.39 30.33 -6.47
CA THR A 621 26.96 30.68 -6.35
C THR A 621 26.09 29.62 -7.03
N ALA A 622 26.49 29.18 -8.23
CA ALA A 622 25.82 28.11 -8.95
C ALA A 622 25.85 26.77 -8.17
N GLU A 623 27.00 26.41 -7.60
CA GLU A 623 27.15 25.20 -6.78
C GLU A 623 26.23 25.22 -5.55
N TRP A 624 26.19 26.36 -4.83
CA TRP A 624 25.32 26.53 -3.67
C TRP A 624 23.83 26.45 -4.03
N LEU A 625 23.43 26.98 -5.19
CA LEU A 625 22.06 26.87 -5.71
C LEU A 625 21.72 25.44 -6.11
N ASN A 626 22.60 24.77 -6.85
CA ASN A 626 22.42 23.37 -7.28
C ASN A 626 22.18 22.44 -6.10
N ARG A 627 22.93 22.61 -5.00
CA ARG A 627 22.74 21.83 -3.77
C ARG A 627 21.35 22.03 -3.14
N ARG A 628 20.73 23.21 -3.27
CA ARG A 628 19.36 23.44 -2.81
C ARG A 628 18.33 22.85 -3.75
N LEU A 629 18.49 23.08 -5.06
CA LEU A 629 17.55 22.59 -6.07
C LEU A 629 17.43 21.06 -6.01
N ARG A 630 18.55 20.34 -5.87
CA ARG A 630 18.55 18.88 -5.71
C ARG A 630 17.80 18.36 -4.48
N LYS A 631 17.62 19.20 -3.46
CA LYS A 631 16.94 18.83 -2.21
C LYS A 631 15.44 19.12 -2.24
N LEU A 632 14.95 19.85 -3.24
CA LEU A 632 13.57 20.34 -3.26
C LEU A 632 12.55 19.19 -3.20
N ASP A 633 12.60 18.27 -4.17
CA ASP A 633 11.70 17.10 -4.20
C ASP A 633 11.97 16.15 -3.00
N ARG A 634 13.23 16.00 -2.60
CA ARG A 634 13.64 15.14 -1.46
C ARG A 634 13.09 15.57 -0.11
N CYS A 635 12.77 16.85 0.07
CA CYS A 635 12.17 17.35 1.31
C CYS A 635 10.79 16.74 1.61
N PHE A 636 10.16 16.12 0.61
CA PHE A 636 8.86 15.46 0.75
C PHE A 636 8.98 13.96 1.03
N VAL A 637 10.18 13.41 1.20
CA VAL A 637 10.37 12.02 1.64
C VAL A 637 10.31 11.94 3.16
N ASN A 638 9.34 11.21 3.69
CA ASN A 638 9.18 10.96 5.12
C ASN A 638 9.47 9.49 5.46
N ALA A 639 10.76 9.18 5.63
CA ALA A 639 11.24 7.85 5.98
C ALA A 639 10.79 7.34 7.36
N ALA A 640 10.27 8.22 8.24
CA ALA A 640 9.92 7.86 9.61
C ALA A 640 8.48 7.34 9.76
N MET A 641 7.60 7.57 8.78
CA MET A 641 6.18 7.24 8.90
C MET A 641 5.68 6.30 7.80
N GLY A 642 6.18 6.38 6.56
CA GLY A 642 5.44 5.85 5.42
C GLY A 642 4.06 6.53 5.29
N MET A 643 3.50 6.60 4.09
CA MET A 643 2.15 7.19 3.93
C MET A 643 1.06 6.21 4.37
N ALA A 644 1.23 4.91 4.10
CA ALA A 644 0.32 3.83 4.47
C ALA A 644 1.08 2.59 4.97
N ARG A 645 0.57 1.94 6.02
CA ARG A 645 1.16 0.69 6.58
C ARG A 645 1.19 -0.47 5.56
N GLU A 646 0.36 -0.38 4.52
CA GLU A 646 0.22 -1.37 3.43
C GLU A 646 1.30 -1.22 2.33
N HIS A 647 1.90 -0.03 2.19
CA HIS A 647 2.98 0.23 1.23
C HIS A 647 4.15 0.95 1.91
N PRO A 648 4.97 0.25 2.72
CA PRO A 648 6.04 0.88 3.50
C PRO A 648 7.17 1.49 2.62
N GLY A 649 7.24 1.13 1.34
CA GLY A 649 8.09 1.79 0.33
C GLY A 649 7.59 3.18 -0.10
N SER A 650 6.31 3.49 0.14
CA SER A 650 5.69 4.78 -0.18
C SER A 650 6.02 5.85 0.85
N GLN A 651 7.16 6.51 0.65
CA GLN A 651 7.69 7.51 1.57
C GLN A 651 7.45 8.96 1.13
N HIS A 652 7.09 9.21 -0.13
CA HIS A 652 6.89 10.57 -0.64
C HIS A 652 5.50 11.12 -0.28
N VAL A 653 5.45 12.19 0.52
CA VAL A 653 4.18 12.71 1.06
C VAL A 653 3.33 13.46 0.04
N LEU A 654 3.93 13.90 -1.08
CA LEU A 654 3.17 14.52 -2.17
C LEU A 654 2.70 13.50 -3.21
N TYR A 655 3.41 12.38 -3.38
CA TYR A 655 3.23 11.47 -4.52
C TYR A 655 3.15 10.05 -3.99
N SER A 656 1.96 9.48 -3.97
CA SER A 656 1.67 8.15 -3.42
C SER A 656 0.95 7.29 -4.45
N LEU A 657 0.87 5.98 -4.22
CA LEU A 657 -0.01 5.12 -5.00
C LEU A 657 -1.47 5.43 -4.67
N ALA A 658 -2.36 5.34 -5.66
CA ALA A 658 -3.78 5.21 -5.39
C ALA A 658 -4.04 3.90 -4.63
N MET A 659 -4.86 3.93 -3.58
CA MET A 659 -5.28 2.70 -2.88
C MET A 659 -6.06 1.74 -3.80
N GLU A 660 -6.64 2.29 -4.87
CA GLU A 660 -7.57 1.60 -5.77
C GLU A 660 -6.91 1.10 -7.06
N ASP A 661 -5.68 1.53 -7.36
CA ASP A 661 -4.97 1.12 -8.58
C ASP A 661 -3.46 1.35 -8.41
N MET A 662 -2.69 0.26 -8.34
CA MET A 662 -1.23 0.34 -8.22
C MET A 662 -0.54 1.06 -9.39
N TYR A 663 -1.20 1.23 -10.54
CA TYR A 663 -0.62 2.01 -11.64
C TYR A 663 -0.74 3.52 -11.46
N GLN A 664 -1.69 4.00 -10.65
CA GLN A 664 -1.99 5.42 -10.59
C GLN A 664 -1.26 6.10 -9.43
N ALA A 665 -0.58 7.20 -9.73
CA ALA A 665 -0.15 8.13 -8.71
C ALA A 665 -1.33 8.98 -8.23
N THR A 666 -1.37 9.22 -6.92
CA THR A 666 -2.20 10.22 -6.25
C THR A 666 -1.32 11.33 -5.71
N VAL A 667 -1.83 12.56 -5.78
CA VAL A 667 -1.18 13.71 -5.17
C VAL A 667 -1.79 13.93 -3.79
N MET A 668 -0.94 14.09 -2.77
CA MET A 668 -1.37 14.30 -1.38
C MET A 668 -2.34 13.22 -0.87
N GLY A 669 -2.07 11.94 -1.17
CA GLY A 669 -2.93 10.81 -0.80
C GLY A 669 -3.26 10.81 0.70
N SER A 670 -4.55 10.88 1.03
CA SER A 670 -5.01 10.85 2.42
C SER A 670 -5.40 9.44 2.81
N ASP A 671 -4.75 8.89 3.84
CA ASP A 671 -5.06 7.64 4.54
C ASP A 671 -6.38 7.77 5.33
N ALA A 672 -7.49 8.04 4.66
CA ALA A 672 -8.79 8.33 5.29
C ALA A 672 -9.49 7.07 5.85
N GLY A 673 -8.95 5.87 5.61
CA GLY A 673 -9.68 4.61 5.80
C GLY A 673 -9.77 4.03 7.22
N LEU A 674 -8.88 4.38 8.17
CA LEU A 674 -8.76 3.62 9.43
C LEU A 674 -8.90 4.43 10.73
N VAL A 675 -8.84 5.77 10.65
CA VAL A 675 -8.91 6.66 11.83
C VAL A 675 -10.29 6.63 12.56
N PRO A 676 -11.46 6.56 11.87
CA PRO A 676 -12.75 6.75 12.56
C PRO A 676 -13.12 5.64 13.57
N VAL A 677 -12.74 4.39 13.28
CA VAL A 677 -13.11 3.23 14.11
C VAL A 677 -12.30 3.21 15.41
N GLU A 678 -11.02 3.55 15.36
CA GLU A 678 -10.14 3.60 16.53
C GLU A 678 -10.52 4.76 17.47
N VAL A 679 -10.88 5.93 16.91
CA VAL A 679 -11.41 7.07 17.70
C VAL A 679 -12.67 6.65 18.45
N ALA A 680 -13.61 5.99 17.77
CA ALA A 680 -14.89 5.59 18.36
C ALA A 680 -14.70 4.58 19.51
N ILE A 681 -13.87 3.54 19.33
CA ILE A 681 -13.66 2.51 20.34
C ILE A 681 -12.92 3.09 21.56
N ASN A 682 -11.86 3.88 21.36
CA ASN A 682 -11.12 4.50 22.46
C ASN A 682 -11.96 5.54 23.21
N GLY A 683 -12.85 6.26 22.50
CA GLY A 683 -13.81 7.18 23.12
C GLY A 683 -14.83 6.47 24.02
N ILE A 684 -15.34 5.32 23.59
CA ILE A 684 -16.24 4.49 24.42
C ILE A 684 -15.51 3.98 25.68
N ILE A 685 -14.27 3.49 25.54
CA ILE A 685 -13.46 3.03 26.68
C ILE A 685 -13.23 4.15 27.68
N ALA A 686 -12.89 5.35 27.20
CA ALA A 686 -12.69 6.52 28.04
C ALA A 686 -13.97 6.90 28.81
N LEU A 687 -15.14 6.87 28.15
CA LEU A 687 -16.43 7.11 28.79
C LEU A 687 -16.72 6.10 29.91
N ILE A 688 -16.49 4.81 29.67
CA ILE A 688 -16.66 3.77 30.70
C ILE A 688 -15.71 4.01 31.87
N CYS A 689 -14.46 4.41 31.62
CA CYS A 689 -13.50 4.74 32.66
C CYS A 689 -13.96 5.93 33.52
N PHE A 690 -14.48 7.00 32.91
CA PHE A 690 -15.00 8.17 33.64
C PHE A 690 -16.19 7.82 34.53
N VAL A 691 -17.14 7.03 34.01
CA VAL A 691 -18.27 6.53 34.80
C VAL A 691 -17.75 5.68 35.97
N GLY A 692 -16.80 4.79 35.72
CA GLY A 692 -16.18 3.96 36.77
C GLY A 692 -15.50 4.76 37.88
N ILE A 693 -14.72 5.78 37.52
CA ILE A 693 -14.06 6.67 38.48
C ILE A 693 -15.09 7.38 39.35
N ALA A 694 -16.16 7.92 38.74
CA ALA A 694 -17.22 8.59 39.46
C ALA A 694 -17.93 7.63 40.44
N MET A 695 -18.28 6.42 39.99
CA MET A 695 -18.94 5.41 40.81
C MET A 695 -18.07 4.93 41.99
N ASN A 696 -16.78 4.70 41.75
CA ASN A 696 -15.83 4.32 42.79
C ASN A 696 -15.62 5.45 43.80
N ALA A 697 -15.53 6.71 43.34
CA ALA A 697 -15.48 7.87 44.22
C ALA A 697 -16.75 8.01 45.08
N SER A 698 -17.93 7.79 44.50
CA SER A 698 -19.20 7.77 45.25
C SER A 698 -19.23 6.67 46.31
N LEU A 699 -18.71 5.47 45.99
CA LEU A 699 -18.62 4.36 46.95
C LEU A 699 -17.70 4.68 48.13
N VAL A 700 -16.53 5.29 47.86
CA VAL A 700 -15.62 5.80 48.90
C VAL A 700 -16.34 6.83 49.76
N HIS A 701 -16.97 7.82 49.13
CA HIS A 701 -17.66 8.91 49.82
C HIS A 701 -18.76 8.41 50.76
N VAL A 702 -19.63 7.51 50.28
CA VAL A 702 -20.72 6.92 51.06
C VAL A 702 -20.21 6.10 52.23
N THR A 703 -19.14 5.32 52.01
CA THR A 703 -18.51 4.52 53.07
C THR A 703 -17.93 5.41 54.16
N VAL A 704 -17.29 6.53 53.80
CA VAL A 704 -16.74 7.49 54.76
C VAL A 704 -17.83 8.26 55.52
N LYS A 705 -18.90 8.70 54.85
CA LYS A 705 -19.97 9.50 55.46
C LYS A 705 -20.88 8.70 56.39
N THR A 706 -21.07 7.41 56.12
CA THR A 706 -22.08 6.60 56.81
C THR A 706 -21.42 5.77 57.92
N LYS A 707 -21.64 6.15 59.19
CA LYS A 707 -21.04 5.45 60.35
C LYS A 707 -21.32 3.94 60.39
N SER A 708 -22.48 3.49 59.92
CA SER A 708 -22.81 2.07 59.86
C SER A 708 -21.95 1.28 58.86
N LEU A 709 -21.22 1.95 57.97
CA LEU A 709 -20.32 1.35 57.00
C LEU A 709 -18.84 1.41 57.42
N HIS A 710 -18.51 1.80 58.66
CA HIS A 710 -17.13 1.89 59.15
C HIS A 710 -16.53 0.56 59.64
N SER A 711 -17.10 -0.58 59.22
CA SER A 711 -16.47 -1.87 59.49
C SER A 711 -15.15 -1.99 58.72
N GLN A 712 -14.18 -2.73 59.28
CA GLN A 712 -12.87 -2.95 58.64
C GLN A 712 -13.01 -3.46 57.19
N CYS A 713 -13.97 -4.35 56.94
CA CYS A 713 -14.25 -4.87 55.61
C CYS A 713 -14.73 -3.80 54.62
N ASN A 714 -15.64 -2.93 55.05
CA ASN A 714 -16.18 -1.88 54.19
C ASN A 714 -15.14 -0.79 53.91
N VAL A 715 -14.25 -0.50 54.87
CA VAL A 715 -13.10 0.38 54.67
C VAL A 715 -12.14 -0.19 53.64
N LEU A 716 -11.87 -1.49 53.66
CA LEU A 716 -11.05 -2.15 52.65
C LEU A 716 -11.69 -2.13 51.25
N ILE A 717 -13.01 -2.29 51.16
CA ILE A 717 -13.77 -2.13 49.90
C ILE A 717 -13.65 -0.70 49.36
N ALA A 718 -13.73 0.30 50.22
CA ALA A 718 -13.51 1.70 49.82
C ALA A 718 -12.07 1.95 49.36
N LEU A 719 -11.06 1.38 50.05
CA LEU A 719 -9.66 1.48 49.63
C LEU A 719 -9.41 0.78 48.28
N PHE A 720 -10.04 -0.37 48.05
CA PHE A 720 -10.02 -1.05 46.75
C PHE A 720 -10.62 -0.16 45.66
N ALA A 721 -11.82 0.39 45.87
CA ALA A 721 -12.46 1.29 44.91
C ALA A 721 -11.62 2.54 44.63
N PHE A 722 -10.99 3.11 45.67
CA PHE A 722 -10.07 4.24 45.53
C PHE A 722 -8.85 3.90 44.67
N SER A 723 -8.24 2.73 44.88
CA SER A 723 -7.09 2.26 44.08
C SER A 723 -7.48 1.95 42.63
N ALA A 724 -8.65 1.34 42.40
CA ALA A 724 -9.17 1.04 41.07
C ALA A 724 -9.42 2.30 40.23
N SER A 725 -9.78 3.43 40.86
CA SER A 725 -9.93 4.71 40.15
C SER A 725 -8.61 5.20 39.52
N PHE A 726 -7.45 4.96 40.15
CA PHE A 726 -6.16 5.34 39.55
C PHE A 726 -5.78 4.46 38.35
N LEU A 727 -6.19 3.18 38.37
CA LEU A 727 -6.03 2.28 37.24
C LEU A 727 -6.89 2.74 36.04
N LEU A 728 -8.14 3.12 36.27
CA LEU A 728 -9.05 3.62 35.24
C LEU A 728 -8.56 4.93 34.61
N ILE A 729 -7.92 5.82 35.39
CA ILE A 729 -7.29 7.04 34.86
C ILE A 729 -6.21 6.70 33.82
N GLY A 730 -5.43 5.64 34.04
CA GLY A 730 -4.39 5.21 33.10
C GLY A 730 -4.92 4.82 31.72
N PHE A 731 -6.10 4.19 31.66
CA PHE A 731 -6.77 3.84 30.40
C PHE A 731 -7.34 5.08 29.69
N SER A 732 -7.82 6.08 30.43
CA SER A 732 -8.28 7.36 29.87
C SER A 732 -7.14 8.20 29.27
N VAL A 733 -5.91 8.11 29.79
CA VAL A 733 -4.78 8.90 29.26
C VAL A 733 -4.41 8.48 27.83
N LYS A 734 -4.55 7.21 27.46
CA LYS A 734 -4.37 6.75 26.07
C LYS A 734 -5.32 7.47 25.11
N PHE A 735 -6.59 7.60 25.49
CA PHE A 735 -7.58 8.35 24.71
C PHE A 735 -7.20 9.82 24.56
N PHE A 736 -6.70 10.48 25.60
CA PHE A 736 -6.29 11.89 25.50
C PHE A 736 -5.01 12.11 24.68
N ILE A 737 -4.02 11.22 24.77
CA ILE A 737 -2.83 11.26 23.91
C ILE A 737 -3.25 11.21 22.44
N PHE A 738 -4.20 10.35 22.12
CA PHE A 738 -4.75 10.17 20.78
C PHE A 738 -5.64 11.35 20.34
N LEU A 739 -6.59 11.79 21.18
CA LEU A 739 -7.51 12.91 20.91
C LEU A 739 -6.77 14.23 20.64
N PHE A 740 -5.65 14.47 21.33
CA PHE A 740 -4.84 15.67 21.17
C PHE A 740 -3.70 15.50 20.14
N GLY A 741 -3.64 14.38 19.41
CA GLY A 741 -2.65 14.14 18.37
C GLY A 741 -1.20 14.18 18.88
N ILE A 742 -0.97 13.76 20.14
CA ILE A 742 0.34 13.81 20.78
C ILE A 742 1.14 12.58 20.30
N ASN A 743 1.84 12.75 19.18
CA ASN A 743 2.57 11.66 18.52
C ASN A 743 3.89 11.28 19.19
N TYR A 744 4.37 12.08 20.15
CA TYR A 744 5.55 11.75 20.95
C TYR A 744 5.37 12.19 22.40
N VAL A 745 5.45 11.21 23.30
CA VAL A 745 5.55 11.41 24.73
C VAL A 745 6.93 10.92 25.13
N SER A 746 7.78 11.80 25.66
CA SER A 746 9.15 11.42 26.05
C SER A 746 9.12 10.22 27.01
N LEU A 747 10.12 9.34 26.95
CA LEU A 747 10.18 8.16 27.85
C LEU A 747 10.02 8.54 29.34
N ARG A 748 10.57 9.70 29.73
CA ARG A 748 10.41 10.26 31.08
C ARG A 748 8.96 10.65 31.40
N SER A 749 8.27 11.26 30.44
CA SER A 749 6.84 11.58 30.54
C SER A 749 5.98 10.32 30.54
N CYS A 750 6.28 9.32 29.70
CA CYS A 750 5.60 8.02 29.69
C CYS A 750 5.74 7.31 31.04
N LEU A 751 6.96 7.25 31.58
CA LEU A 751 7.20 6.69 32.92
C LEU A 751 6.43 7.45 34.00
N SER A 752 6.36 8.78 33.91
CA SER A 752 5.64 9.62 34.88
C SER A 752 4.12 9.43 34.80
N ILE A 753 3.59 9.30 33.58
CA ILE A 753 2.16 9.09 33.30
C ILE A 753 1.72 7.67 33.70
N GLN A 754 2.57 6.67 33.50
CA GLN A 754 2.30 5.26 33.83
C GLN A 754 2.52 4.94 35.32
N LEU A 755 3.31 5.75 36.04
CA LEU A 755 3.64 5.49 37.44
C LEU A 755 2.40 5.41 38.34
N VAL A 756 1.46 6.35 38.19
CA VAL A 756 0.26 6.43 39.03
C VAL A 756 -0.69 5.24 38.78
N PRO A 757 -1.02 4.86 37.52
CA PRO A 757 -1.80 3.64 37.24
C PRO A 757 -1.12 2.34 37.68
N ILE A 758 0.20 2.22 37.53
CA ILE A 758 0.96 1.03 37.95
C ILE A 758 0.97 0.90 39.48
N ILE A 759 1.21 1.99 40.20
CA ILE A 759 1.11 2.00 41.67
C ILE A 759 -0.32 1.69 42.10
N GLY A 760 -1.32 2.31 41.46
CA GLY A 760 -2.73 2.01 41.70
C GLY A 760 -3.05 0.53 41.54
N SER A 761 -2.65 -0.07 40.42
CA SER A 761 -2.81 -1.50 40.13
C SER A 761 -2.14 -2.40 41.17
N ALA A 762 -0.88 -2.12 41.52
CA ALA A 762 -0.14 -2.89 42.52
C ALA A 762 -0.80 -2.81 43.91
N PHE A 763 -1.30 -1.64 44.30
CA PHE A 763 -2.07 -1.47 45.53
C PHE A 763 -3.44 -2.16 45.46
N THR A 764 -4.13 -2.14 44.31
CA THR A 764 -5.40 -2.86 44.11
C THR A 764 -5.21 -4.35 44.31
N VAL A 765 -4.19 -4.95 43.67
CA VAL A 765 -3.86 -6.38 43.81
C VAL A 765 -3.42 -6.69 45.24
N MET A 766 -2.58 -5.86 45.86
CA MET A 766 -2.14 -6.04 47.24
C MET A 766 -3.32 -5.93 48.22
N LEU A 767 -4.23 -4.98 48.05
CA LEU A 767 -5.43 -4.84 48.89
C LEU A 767 -6.39 -6.02 48.67
N GLN A 768 -6.50 -6.53 47.45
CA GLN A 768 -7.32 -7.70 47.12
C GLN A 768 -6.75 -8.97 47.79
N ILE A 769 -5.42 -9.14 47.76
CA ILE A 769 -4.70 -10.17 48.50
C ILE A 769 -4.85 -9.96 50.01
N CYS A 770 -4.74 -8.74 50.53
CA CYS A 770 -4.90 -8.45 51.96
C CYS A 770 -6.34 -8.64 52.44
N ILE A 771 -7.36 -8.37 51.62
CA ILE A 771 -8.77 -8.67 51.91
C ILE A 771 -8.98 -10.18 51.93
N GLY A 772 -8.38 -10.90 50.97
CA GLY A 772 -8.39 -12.36 50.92
C GLY A 772 -7.66 -12.98 52.12
N LEU A 773 -6.49 -12.46 52.46
CA LEU A 773 -5.66 -12.88 53.60
C LEU A 773 -6.31 -12.51 54.92
N ASP A 774 -6.78 -11.30 55.17
CA ASP A 774 -7.50 -10.92 56.42
C ASP A 774 -8.66 -11.89 56.72
N ARG A 775 -9.35 -12.36 55.68
CA ARG A 775 -10.41 -13.38 55.77
C ARG A 775 -9.88 -14.81 55.94
N LEU A 776 -8.72 -15.14 55.40
CA LEU A 776 -8.03 -16.45 55.54
C LEU A 776 -7.32 -16.58 56.92
N CYS A 777 -6.68 -15.50 57.36
CA CYS A 777 -5.96 -15.30 58.62
C CYS A 777 -6.86 -15.40 59.84
N GLY A 778 -8.13 -15.00 59.71
CA GLY A 778 -9.14 -15.14 60.75
C GLY A 778 -9.63 -16.59 60.99
N VAL A 779 -9.22 -17.54 60.15
CA VAL A 779 -9.68 -18.94 60.23
C VAL A 779 -8.53 -19.94 60.37
N THR A 780 -7.31 -19.63 59.93
CA THR A 780 -6.24 -20.65 59.85
C THR A 780 -4.85 -20.04 60.00
N PHE A 781 -4.08 -20.40 61.04
CA PHE A 781 -2.61 -20.36 61.03
C PHE A 781 -2.05 -21.38 62.05
N PRO A 782 -0.85 -22.00 61.87
CA PRO A 782 0.35 -21.52 61.17
C PRO A 782 0.98 -22.55 60.18
N PHE A 783 2.16 -22.22 59.62
CA PHE A 783 3.06 -23.02 58.74
C PHE A 783 2.93 -22.79 57.22
N TRP A 784 3.65 -21.79 56.67
CA TRP A 784 4.16 -21.89 55.29
C TRP A 784 5.31 -20.91 54.93
N PRO A 785 6.55 -21.11 55.41
CA PRO A 785 7.72 -20.54 54.76
C PRO A 785 8.50 -21.63 54.01
N VAL A 786 8.12 -21.96 52.76
CA VAL A 786 8.97 -22.81 51.87
C VAL A 786 9.02 -22.37 50.40
N MET A 787 8.14 -21.51 49.86
CA MET A 787 8.11 -21.25 48.40
C MET A 787 8.74 -19.91 47.97
N CYS A 788 9.86 -19.53 48.60
CA CYS A 788 10.76 -18.51 48.04
C CYS A 788 12.04 -19.20 47.53
N ARG A 789 12.03 -19.63 46.26
CA ARG A 789 13.26 -19.84 45.49
C ARG A 789 12.93 -19.92 43.99
N LEU A 790 13.79 -19.26 43.20
CA LEU A 790 13.82 -19.09 41.74
C LEU A 790 12.87 -17.98 41.24
N GLY A 791 13.27 -16.98 40.46
CA GLY A 791 14.53 -16.69 39.77
C GLY A 791 14.23 -15.62 38.72
N ASN A 792 15.04 -14.56 38.71
CA ASN A 792 14.98 -13.32 37.95
C ASN A 792 14.57 -13.42 36.45
N PRO A 793 13.55 -12.67 35.95
CA PRO A 793 13.20 -12.65 34.54
C PRO A 793 13.77 -11.40 33.85
N ALA A 794 14.88 -11.56 33.14
CA ALA A 794 15.32 -10.59 32.15
C ALA A 794 15.70 -11.33 30.86
N ARG A 795 14.98 -10.97 29.78
CA ARG A 795 15.11 -11.42 28.37
C ARG A 795 14.34 -12.70 28.04
N HIS A 796 13.14 -12.57 27.44
CA HIS A 796 12.54 -13.38 26.37
C HIS A 796 11.03 -13.04 26.20
N PRO A 797 10.45 -12.99 24.98
CA PRO A 797 9.06 -12.59 24.72
C PRO A 797 8.01 -13.63 25.18
N GLU A 798 8.42 -14.85 25.49
CA GLU A 798 7.54 -15.96 25.92
C GLU A 798 7.01 -15.79 27.37
N ASN A 799 7.46 -14.76 28.08
CA ASN A 799 7.07 -14.49 29.47
C ASN A 799 5.62 -14.00 29.66
N ASN A 800 4.94 -13.50 28.62
CA ASN A 800 3.54 -13.07 28.75
C ASN A 800 2.60 -14.25 29.01
N TYR A 801 2.87 -15.41 28.41
CA TYR A 801 2.03 -16.60 28.61
C TYR A 801 2.18 -17.17 30.02
N TYR A 802 3.42 -17.23 30.52
CA TYR A 802 3.71 -17.65 31.89
C TYR A 802 3.16 -16.67 32.93
N PHE A 803 3.30 -15.36 32.71
CA PHE A 803 2.77 -14.34 33.62
C PHE A 803 1.24 -14.35 33.67
N ASN A 804 0.57 -14.50 32.52
CA ASN A 804 -0.89 -14.63 32.46
C ASN A 804 -1.38 -15.95 33.05
N THR A 805 -0.63 -17.04 32.89
CA THR A 805 -0.98 -18.34 33.50
C THR A 805 -0.82 -18.30 35.02
N ILE A 806 0.24 -17.67 35.53
CA ILE A 806 0.46 -17.48 36.97
C ILE A 806 -0.65 -16.59 37.56
N ASN A 807 -0.98 -15.46 36.91
CA ASN A 807 -2.07 -14.59 37.34
C ASN A 807 -3.43 -15.29 37.30
N LEU A 808 -3.72 -16.09 36.26
CA LEU A 808 -4.93 -16.92 36.20
C LEU A 808 -4.99 -17.91 37.35
N CYS A 809 -3.89 -18.61 37.64
CA CYS A 809 -3.80 -19.52 38.77
C CYS A 809 -4.01 -18.80 40.11
N MET A 810 -3.47 -17.59 40.26
CA MET A 810 -3.70 -16.75 41.44
C MET A 810 -5.16 -16.33 41.58
N TYR A 811 -5.79 -15.81 40.51
CA TYR A 811 -7.22 -15.43 40.51
C TYR A 811 -8.15 -16.60 40.76
N CYS A 812 -7.89 -17.75 40.13
CA CYS A 812 -8.64 -18.98 40.38
C CYS A 812 -8.45 -19.47 41.83
N GLY A 813 -7.22 -19.40 42.36
CA GLY A 813 -6.91 -19.73 43.75
C GLY A 813 -7.61 -18.82 44.75
N GLU A 814 -7.63 -17.51 44.51
CA GLU A 814 -8.34 -16.51 45.32
C GLU A 814 -9.86 -16.76 45.33
N PHE A 815 -10.44 -17.02 44.16
CA PHE A 815 -11.87 -17.35 44.05
C PHE A 815 -12.19 -18.66 44.78
N LEU A 816 -11.36 -19.70 44.63
CA LEU A 816 -11.54 -20.98 45.32
C LEU A 816 -11.43 -20.82 46.84
N CYS A 817 -10.44 -20.08 47.32
CA CYS A 817 -10.28 -19.77 48.74
C CYS A 817 -11.50 -19.03 49.30
N TYR A 818 -12.06 -18.08 48.55
CA TYR A 818 -13.26 -17.35 48.97
C TYR A 818 -14.50 -18.24 49.02
N VAL A 819 -14.71 -19.10 48.02
CA VAL A 819 -15.80 -20.08 48.00
C VAL A 819 -15.64 -21.08 49.16
N LEU A 820 -14.42 -21.56 49.43
CA LEU A 820 -14.13 -22.44 50.55
C LEU A 820 -14.38 -21.77 51.89
N ILE A 821 -13.97 -20.51 52.07
CA ILE A 821 -14.31 -19.71 53.26
C ILE A 821 -15.83 -19.56 53.41
N TRP A 822 -16.55 -19.32 52.31
CA TRP A 822 -18.02 -19.23 52.32
C TRP A 822 -18.68 -20.55 52.71
N VAL A 823 -18.19 -21.68 52.19
CA VAL A 823 -18.65 -23.03 52.54
C VAL A 823 -18.33 -23.34 54.00
N VAL A 824 -17.14 -23.01 54.51
CA VAL A 824 -16.78 -23.19 55.92
C VAL A 824 -17.67 -22.37 56.85
N ILE A 825 -17.90 -21.09 56.51
CA ILE A 825 -18.83 -20.21 57.24
C ILE A 825 -20.26 -20.76 57.22
N TRP A 826 -20.72 -21.29 56.08
CA TRP A 826 -22.03 -21.92 55.93
C TRP A 826 -22.15 -23.21 56.75
N CYS A 827 -21.10 -24.04 56.75
CA CYS A 827 -21.03 -25.30 57.48
C CYS A 827 -20.89 -25.11 59.01
N GLN A 828 -20.26 -24.03 59.49
CA GLN A 828 -20.06 -23.79 60.92
C GLN A 828 -21.32 -23.30 61.68
N LYS A 829 -22.48 -23.13 61.03
CA LYS A 829 -23.73 -22.62 61.65
C LYS A 829 -23.48 -21.40 62.57
N THR A 830 -22.65 -20.45 62.14
CA THR A 830 -22.32 -19.26 62.94
C THR A 830 -23.34 -18.13 62.75
N GLN A 831 -23.50 -17.32 63.81
CA GLN A 831 -24.43 -16.20 63.97
C GLN A 831 -24.12 -15.00 63.04
N ILE A 832 -24.05 -15.22 61.73
CA ILE A 832 -23.92 -14.12 60.76
C ILE A 832 -25.30 -13.51 60.53
N SER A 833 -25.40 -12.20 60.75
CA SER A 833 -26.61 -11.43 60.49
C SER A 833 -27.04 -11.54 59.03
N GLU A 834 -28.35 -11.43 58.75
CA GLU A 834 -28.88 -11.38 57.37
C GLU A 834 -28.13 -10.38 56.48
N ASN A 835 -27.71 -9.24 57.05
CA ASN A 835 -26.93 -8.22 56.34
C ASN A 835 -25.52 -8.71 55.99
N GLY A 836 -24.85 -9.43 56.89
CA GLY A 836 -23.54 -10.05 56.62
C GLY A 836 -23.62 -11.09 55.50
N LYS A 837 -24.70 -11.88 55.44
CA LYS A 837 -24.93 -12.85 54.35
C LYS A 837 -25.11 -12.17 52.99
N ARG A 838 -25.89 -11.08 52.93
CA ARG A 838 -26.11 -10.31 51.69
C ARG A 838 -24.85 -9.59 51.21
N LEU A 839 -24.02 -9.11 52.12
CA LEU A 839 -22.71 -8.52 51.78
C LEU A 839 -21.77 -9.57 51.17
N MET A 840 -21.73 -10.79 51.72
CA MET A 840 -20.93 -11.89 51.18
C MET A 840 -21.41 -12.33 49.78
N ILE A 841 -22.73 -12.34 49.53
CA ILE A 841 -23.28 -12.59 48.19
C ILE A 841 -22.81 -11.51 47.21
N SER A 842 -22.87 -10.23 47.63
CA SER A 842 -22.43 -9.10 46.80
C SER A 842 -20.96 -9.22 46.39
N LEU A 843 -20.09 -9.57 47.34
CA LEU A 843 -18.66 -9.76 47.11
C LEU A 843 -18.37 -10.97 46.22
N SER A 844 -19.09 -12.08 46.42
CA SER A 844 -18.99 -13.27 45.56
C SER A 844 -19.32 -12.95 44.10
N VAL A 845 -20.35 -12.13 43.88
CA VAL A 845 -20.76 -11.67 42.54
C VAL A 845 -19.69 -10.76 41.92
N ILE A 846 -19.13 -9.81 42.67
CA ILE A 846 -18.04 -8.94 42.18
C ILE A 846 -16.82 -9.78 41.76
N MET A 847 -16.42 -10.75 42.59
CA MET A 847 -15.30 -11.64 42.29
C MET A 847 -15.57 -12.56 41.09
N ALA A 848 -16.81 -13.08 40.96
CA ALA A 848 -17.20 -13.90 39.82
C ALA A 848 -17.19 -13.12 38.50
N ILE A 849 -17.66 -11.86 38.51
CA ILE A 849 -17.60 -10.96 37.34
C ILE A 849 -16.13 -10.70 36.97
N GLY A 850 -15.28 -10.39 37.95
CA GLY A 850 -13.84 -10.19 37.72
C GLY A 850 -13.16 -11.42 37.11
N LEU A 851 -13.43 -12.62 37.64
CA LEU A 851 -12.90 -13.87 37.13
C LEU A 851 -13.40 -14.17 35.72
N PHE A 852 -14.69 -13.97 35.45
CA PHE A 852 -15.29 -14.19 34.13
C PHE A 852 -14.68 -13.27 33.06
N CYS A 853 -14.54 -11.98 33.36
CA CYS A 853 -13.87 -11.04 32.46
C CYS A 853 -12.40 -11.41 32.21
N TYR A 854 -11.69 -11.88 33.25
CA TYR A 854 -10.29 -12.30 33.12
C TYR A 854 -10.13 -13.57 32.28
N VAL A 855 -10.95 -14.59 32.54
CA VAL A 855 -10.97 -15.84 31.75
C VAL A 855 -11.38 -15.57 30.31
N GLY A 856 -12.39 -14.73 30.09
CA GLY A 856 -12.80 -14.31 28.75
C GLY A 856 -11.65 -13.65 27.98
N ASN A 857 -10.87 -12.79 28.63
CA ASN A 857 -9.69 -12.17 28.04
C ASN A 857 -8.59 -13.19 27.69
N VAL A 858 -8.28 -14.13 28.59
CA VAL A 858 -7.30 -15.18 28.32
C VAL A 858 -7.75 -16.09 27.17
N LEU A 859 -9.01 -16.54 27.16
CA LEU A 859 -9.55 -17.36 26.07
C LEU A 859 -9.52 -16.60 24.74
N PHE A 860 -9.82 -15.31 24.75
CA PHE A 860 -9.76 -14.49 23.56
C PHE A 860 -8.33 -14.34 23.03
N ILE A 861 -7.35 -14.02 23.89
CA ILE A 861 -5.93 -13.90 23.51
C ILE A 861 -5.38 -15.22 22.98
N VAL A 862 -5.81 -16.35 23.54
CA VAL A 862 -5.27 -17.68 23.18
C VAL A 862 -5.94 -18.27 21.95
N PHE A 863 -7.24 -18.09 21.77
CA PHE A 863 -7.99 -18.80 20.73
C PHE A 863 -8.52 -17.90 19.61
N VAL A 864 -8.76 -16.62 19.89
CA VAL A 864 -9.38 -15.69 18.93
C VAL A 864 -8.34 -14.75 18.33
N ALA A 865 -7.49 -14.14 19.14
CA ALA A 865 -6.46 -13.20 18.71
C ALA A 865 -5.47 -13.77 17.66
N PRO A 866 -5.05 -15.06 17.70
CA PRO A 866 -4.20 -15.65 16.65
C PRO A 866 -4.94 -15.91 15.33
N SER A 867 -6.28 -15.98 15.37
CA SER A 867 -7.13 -16.17 14.18
C SER A 867 -7.56 -14.86 13.53
N LEU A 868 -7.34 -13.74 14.21
CA LEU A 868 -7.53 -12.39 13.68
C LEU A 868 -6.18 -11.92 13.09
N GLY A 869 -6.20 -11.38 11.87
CA GLY A 869 -5.00 -10.76 11.28
C GLY A 869 -4.43 -9.69 12.21
N ALA A 870 -3.12 -9.42 12.12
CA ALA A 870 -2.41 -8.53 13.05
C ALA A 870 -3.09 -7.17 13.24
N ASN A 871 -3.66 -6.60 12.17
CA ASN A 871 -4.42 -5.34 12.19
C ASN A 871 -5.75 -5.47 12.98
N ALA A 872 -6.56 -6.49 12.72
CA ALA A 872 -7.80 -6.70 13.48
C ALA A 872 -7.52 -6.98 14.97
N ASN A 873 -6.38 -7.62 15.26
CA ASN A 873 -5.95 -7.90 16.63
C ASN A 873 -5.56 -6.63 17.39
N GLU A 874 -4.80 -5.73 16.76
CA GLU A 874 -4.31 -4.49 17.37
C GLU A 874 -5.41 -3.41 17.48
N TYR A 875 -6.25 -3.25 16.45
CA TYR A 875 -7.21 -2.13 16.36
C TYR A 875 -8.64 -2.45 16.84
N VAL A 876 -9.02 -3.72 16.94
CA VAL A 876 -10.38 -4.13 17.34
C VAL A 876 -10.33 -5.04 18.55
N ALA A 877 -9.53 -6.10 18.48
CA ALA A 877 -9.50 -7.18 19.47
C ALA A 877 -8.92 -6.70 20.83
N SER A 878 -7.75 -6.06 20.81
CA SER A 878 -7.07 -5.54 22.00
C SER A 878 -7.87 -4.43 22.72
N PRO A 879 -8.45 -3.43 22.01
CA PRO A 879 -9.36 -2.46 22.62
C PRO A 879 -10.63 -3.07 23.22
N ILE A 880 -11.27 -4.05 22.55
CA ILE A 880 -12.45 -4.75 23.09
C ILE A 880 -12.08 -5.52 24.37
N CYS A 881 -10.94 -6.21 24.40
CA CYS A 881 -10.42 -6.84 25.61
C CYS A 881 -10.17 -5.83 26.74
N CYS A 882 -9.60 -4.67 26.41
CA CYS A 882 -9.43 -3.59 27.38
C CYS A 882 -10.77 -3.08 27.90
N ALA A 883 -11.81 -2.94 27.06
CA ALA A 883 -13.14 -2.53 27.47
C ALA A 883 -13.78 -3.51 28.46
N VAL A 884 -13.68 -4.82 28.20
CA VAL A 884 -14.16 -5.89 29.10
C VAL A 884 -13.43 -5.87 30.45
N PHE A 885 -12.12 -5.61 30.43
CA PHE A 885 -11.32 -5.48 31.63
C PHE A 885 -11.71 -4.24 32.45
N VAL A 886 -11.87 -3.09 31.79
CA VAL A 886 -12.33 -1.84 32.41
C VAL A 886 -13.69 -2.01 33.08
N LEU A 887 -14.65 -2.69 32.42
CA LEU A 887 -15.98 -2.96 32.96
C LEU A 887 -15.96 -3.75 34.28
N ALA A 888 -14.99 -4.64 34.48
CA ALA A 888 -14.85 -5.38 35.74
C ALA A 888 -14.55 -4.42 36.92
N TYR A 889 -13.64 -3.47 36.73
CA TYR A 889 -13.23 -2.51 37.76
C TYR A 889 -14.24 -1.38 38.01
N THR A 890 -15.24 -1.22 37.13
CA THR A 890 -16.36 -0.27 37.34
C THR A 890 -17.58 -0.90 38.03
N SER A 891 -17.65 -2.24 38.11
CA SER A 891 -18.84 -2.98 38.55
C SER A 891 -19.09 -2.99 40.08
N SER A 892 -18.10 -2.61 40.90
CA SER A 892 -18.15 -2.79 42.36
C SER A 892 -19.27 -1.98 43.04
N ALA A 893 -19.40 -0.69 42.73
CA ALA A 893 -20.42 0.18 43.31
C ALA A 893 -21.87 -0.21 42.91
N PRO A 894 -22.20 -0.47 41.63
CA PRO A 894 -23.55 -0.89 41.25
C PRO A 894 -23.92 -2.25 41.84
N VAL A 895 -23.00 -3.21 41.91
CA VAL A 895 -23.27 -4.51 42.55
C VAL A 895 -23.55 -4.35 44.04
N LEU A 896 -22.78 -3.54 44.77
CA LEU A 896 -23.05 -3.27 46.19
C LEU A 896 -24.37 -2.54 46.42
N TYR A 897 -24.74 -1.60 45.54
CA TYR A 897 -26.04 -0.94 45.59
C TYR A 897 -27.20 -1.91 45.36
N MET A 898 -27.05 -2.84 44.40
CA MET A 898 -28.08 -3.82 44.06
C MET A 898 -28.18 -4.94 45.08
N CYS A 899 -27.08 -5.41 45.65
CA CYS A 899 -27.06 -6.63 46.44
C CYS A 899 -26.96 -6.38 47.96
N SER A 900 -26.50 -5.20 48.40
CA SER A 900 -26.45 -4.83 49.83
C SER A 900 -27.49 -3.77 50.19
N THR A 901 -28.43 -4.13 51.06
CA THR A 901 -29.45 -3.22 51.59
C THR A 901 -28.85 -2.07 52.40
N GLU A 902 -27.70 -2.29 53.04
CA GLU A 902 -26.99 -1.28 53.82
C GLU A 902 -26.35 -0.24 52.91
N TYR A 903 -25.61 -0.66 51.87
CA TYR A 903 -25.06 0.24 50.87
C TYR A 903 -26.17 0.97 50.10
N ARG A 904 -27.24 0.27 49.68
CA ARG A 904 -28.38 0.90 48.98
C ARG A 904 -29.02 2.02 49.80
N ARG A 905 -29.24 1.79 51.10
CA ARG A 905 -29.77 2.81 52.01
C ARG A 905 -28.78 3.97 52.18
N ALA A 906 -27.50 3.67 52.33
CA ALA A 906 -26.45 4.68 52.48
C ALA A 906 -26.32 5.57 51.24
N PHE A 907 -26.31 4.99 50.03
CA PHE A 907 -26.32 5.73 48.76
C PHE A 907 -27.56 6.61 48.62
N ARG A 908 -28.77 6.09 48.93
CA ARG A 908 -30.02 6.86 48.90
C ARG A 908 -29.98 8.04 49.89
N ASN A 909 -29.53 7.81 51.11
CA ASN A 909 -29.45 8.86 52.12
C ASN A 909 -28.40 9.92 51.79
N THR A 910 -27.30 9.52 51.13
CA THR A 910 -26.19 10.44 50.81
C THR A 910 -26.46 11.27 49.56
N PHE A 911 -27.09 10.72 48.53
CA PHE A 911 -27.25 11.39 47.24
C PHE A 911 -28.69 11.73 46.82
N TRP A 912 -29.72 11.15 47.45
CA TRP A 912 -31.13 11.35 47.06
C TRP A 912 -31.99 12.11 48.09
N HIS A 913 -31.44 12.57 49.22
CA HIS A 913 -32.18 13.41 50.17
C HIS A 913 -31.85 14.90 49.99
N GLN A 914 -32.58 15.56 49.09
CA GLN A 914 -32.94 16.97 49.23
C GLN A 914 -34.46 17.11 48.99
N GLU A 915 -35.08 17.93 49.84
CA GLU A 915 -36.49 18.34 49.85
C GLU A 915 -37.52 17.36 50.46
N HIS A 916 -37.69 17.43 51.79
CA HIS A 916 -38.85 18.11 52.39
C HIS A 916 -38.80 17.96 53.92
N HIS A 917 -38.34 19.01 54.60
CA HIS A 917 -38.70 19.28 55.98
C HIS A 917 -39.80 20.35 55.99
N GLN A 918 -41.06 19.92 56.06
CA GLN A 918 -42.14 20.65 56.72
C GLN A 918 -43.06 19.66 57.46
N THR A 919 -42.94 19.69 58.80
CA THR A 919 -43.99 19.51 59.82
C THR A 919 -45.16 18.54 59.59
N THR A 920 -45.12 17.39 60.31
CA THR A 920 -46.14 16.74 61.21
C THR A 920 -47.66 16.71 60.86
N PRO A 921 -48.48 15.80 61.46
CA PRO A 921 -48.25 14.45 62.00
C PRO A 921 -49.39 13.42 61.70
N VAL A 922 -49.22 12.20 62.24
CA VAL A 922 -50.24 11.17 62.62
C VAL A 922 -50.77 10.24 61.50
N VAL A 923 -50.63 8.92 61.73
CA VAL A 923 -51.75 7.99 62.07
C VAL A 923 -51.23 6.54 61.98
N ASP A 924 -51.19 5.90 63.14
CA ASP A 924 -51.06 4.47 63.33
C ASP A 924 -52.40 3.79 63.01
N LEU A 925 -52.42 2.89 62.02
CA LEU A 925 -53.60 2.08 61.68
C LEU A 925 -53.20 0.61 61.53
N ARG A 926 -53.07 -0.05 62.67
CA ARG A 926 -53.50 -1.44 62.83
C ARG A 926 -54.68 -1.49 63.80
N ASN A 927 -55.88 -1.20 63.30
CA ASN A 927 -57.06 -1.93 63.73
C ASN A 927 -58.28 -1.70 62.82
N GLN A 928 -58.87 -2.84 62.44
CA GLN A 928 -60.29 -3.09 62.21
C GLN A 928 -60.97 -2.63 60.91
N ASN A 929 -61.40 -3.67 60.19
CA ASN A 929 -62.76 -3.94 59.72
C ASN A 929 -63.49 -2.99 58.76
N ASN A 930 -64.16 -3.67 57.84
CA ASN A 930 -65.46 -3.39 57.22
C ASN A 930 -65.52 -2.60 55.90
N THR A 931 -65.88 -3.39 54.87
CA THR A 931 -66.98 -3.19 53.91
C THR A 931 -67.03 -1.98 52.99
N ASN A 932 -67.07 -2.33 51.70
CA ASN A 932 -67.96 -1.82 50.64
C ASN A 932 -67.81 -0.40 50.06
N ASN A 933 -68.08 -0.40 48.74
CA ASN A 933 -68.38 0.69 47.81
C ASN A 933 -67.17 1.41 47.21
N ARG A 934 -66.85 1.15 45.93
CA ARG A 934 -67.53 1.64 44.69
C ARG A 934 -67.39 3.17 44.50
N VAL A 935 -66.61 3.51 43.45
CA VAL A 935 -67.06 4.21 42.22
C VAL A 935 -66.80 5.73 42.08
N LEU A 936 -66.37 6.07 40.84
CA LEU A 936 -66.33 7.35 40.09
C LEU A 936 -65.19 8.35 40.39
N ILE A 937 -64.24 8.55 39.45
CA ILE A 937 -64.25 9.44 38.26
C ILE A 937 -64.37 10.92 38.66
N SER A 938 -63.35 11.74 38.40
CA SER A 938 -63.25 12.62 37.20
C SER A 938 -62.07 13.60 37.30
N SER A 939 -61.40 13.76 36.15
CA SER A 939 -60.67 14.92 35.62
C SER A 939 -60.35 16.12 36.52
N THR A 940 -59.07 16.53 36.51
CA THR A 940 -58.60 17.74 35.80
C THR A 940 -57.07 17.79 35.74
N HIS A 941 -56.57 18.06 34.53
CA HIS A 941 -55.22 18.47 34.08
C HIS A 941 -53.98 17.65 34.41
#